data_AF-A0A1M7KK62-F1
#
_entry.id   AF-A0A1M7KK62-F1
#
_cell.length_a   1.000
_cell.length_b   1.000
_cell.length_c   1.000
_cell.angle_alpha   90.00
_cell.angle_beta   90.00
_cell.angle_gamma   90.00
#
_symmetry.space_group_name_H-M   'P 1'
#
loop_
_entity.id
_entity.type
_entity.pdbx_description
1 polymer ?
#
loop_
_entity_poly.entity_id
_entity_poly.type
_entity_poly.pdbx_seq_one_letter_code
_entity_poly.pdbx_strand_id
1 'polypeptide(L)'
;MKRIILNMAPYWHIVLIILMFLGIQAYCDLSLPQYTSDMIDIGIQNHGVEYILPEKLTSEDMLYSTLFMTDSEKQKWESLYTQNGDIYKRKASDKELESSNADFLIPIALTHQTGNMSEEQFKNTLKESMAKAPHQSPEELDIDSLTLDEISENMHMELKTHETKNEKGVLTTYVDMRPIMLGLISNGQLDAEQITTLRSQLEETVSKVGSNTMKSMGIAYAISADKSAGVDVDSIQKKYLWIQGLKMLCMAFLMLAASIGAGYFAARTGAGIGRDLREKIFKKVIGYSNTEIDKFSTASLITRSTNDVQQIQNVTAVLLRVLMYAPILGIGGVIKVLNTGAHMGWIIIAAVAIILMFILVLLIIAMPKFKIMQKLVDGLNLISREILTGLSVIRAFGREKEEEKRFDKANTELMKTQLFTNRVMTFMLPGMTLVMYGVSLTIVWVSAHRIDTGDLQVGAMTAFISYSIQIVMSFLMLTVMSVVLPRAGVAADRIDEVLKTDTTVLEPKEPKTITAPTGTVCFDNVSFKYPNADDNAVSNISFTASSGKTTAIIGSTGCGKTTLINLIPRFYDVTEGSITVDGIDVRELSKSDLRSRIGLVPQKGVLFSGTISSNLKFGKPDADEDELEKAAEIAQAMEFISADENGFERAISQGGSNVSGGQKQRLAIARAIVKKPEIYIFDDSFSALDMKTDAALRKGLEKYVRNSAVIIVAQRISTIMNADQIIVLDDGRIVGKGTHRELMKSCDTYKQIAGSQLSEEELKKSMGGEDNE
;
A
#
# COMPACT_ATOMS: atom_id res chain seq x y z
N MET A 1 -0.56 -13.24 -2.58
CA MET A 1 0.19 -12.47 -3.59
C MET A 1 -0.32 -12.71 -5.01
N LYS A 2 -0.39 -13.96 -5.51
CA LYS A 2 -0.89 -14.31 -6.86
C LYS A 2 -2.22 -13.63 -7.24
N ARG A 3 -3.19 -13.58 -6.31
CA ARG A 3 -4.51 -12.95 -6.52
C ARG A 3 -4.46 -11.43 -6.71
N ILE A 4 -3.56 -10.75 -6.01
CA ILE A 4 -3.35 -9.30 -6.16
C ILE A 4 -2.78 -9.02 -7.56
N ILE A 5 -1.80 -9.82 -7.99
CA ILE A 5 -1.17 -9.70 -9.32
C ILE A 5 -2.18 -9.95 -10.45
N LEU A 6 -3.06 -10.95 -10.30
CA LEU A 6 -4.13 -11.22 -11.28
C LEU A 6 -5.06 -10.03 -11.47
N ASN A 7 -5.42 -9.32 -10.39
CA ASN A 7 -6.24 -8.12 -10.47
C ASN A 7 -5.51 -6.92 -11.10
N MET A 8 -4.17 -6.95 -11.15
CA MET A 8 -3.36 -5.94 -11.84
C MET A 8 -3.18 -6.23 -13.33
N ALA A 9 -3.46 -7.46 -13.80
CA ALA A 9 -3.27 -7.85 -15.19
C ALA A 9 -3.94 -6.91 -16.22
N PRO A 10 -5.17 -6.38 -16.00
CA PRO A 10 -5.78 -5.42 -16.92
C PRO A 10 -4.99 -4.10 -17.04
N TYR A 11 -4.18 -3.77 -16.05
CA TYR A 11 -3.42 -2.52 -15.94
C TYR A 11 -1.95 -2.66 -16.32
N TRP A 12 -1.53 -3.77 -16.95
CA TRP A 12 -0.11 -4.08 -17.22
C TRP A 12 0.65 -2.95 -17.94
N HIS A 13 0.00 -2.27 -18.88
CA HIS A 13 0.57 -1.15 -19.63
C HIS A 13 0.89 0.06 -18.74
N ILE A 14 0.05 0.35 -17.73
CA ILE A 14 0.30 1.41 -16.74
C ILE A 14 1.42 0.98 -15.78
N VAL A 15 1.51 -0.30 -15.44
CA VAL A 15 2.62 -0.82 -14.59
C VAL A 15 3.97 -0.61 -15.27
N LEU A 16 4.05 -0.79 -16.60
CA LEU A 16 5.28 -0.49 -17.36
C LEU A 16 5.63 1.00 -17.34
N ILE A 17 4.64 1.89 -17.46
CA ILE A 17 4.84 3.33 -17.34
C ILE A 17 5.36 3.69 -15.94
N ILE A 18 4.81 3.08 -14.89
CA ILE A 18 5.30 3.28 -13.52
C ILE A 18 6.74 2.81 -13.40
N LEU A 19 7.09 1.63 -13.92
CA LEU A 19 8.46 1.11 -13.92
C LEU A 19 9.44 2.05 -14.63
N MET A 20 9.03 2.64 -15.76
CA MET A 20 9.83 3.64 -16.46
C MET A 20 10.08 4.86 -15.57
N PHE A 21 9.04 5.42 -14.95
CA PHE A 21 9.20 6.56 -14.03
C PHE A 21 10.06 6.21 -12.82
N LEU A 22 9.88 5.03 -12.22
CA LEU A 22 10.71 4.58 -11.10
C LEU A 22 12.17 4.39 -11.51
N GLY A 23 12.42 3.90 -12.73
CA GLY A 23 13.76 3.80 -13.29
C GLY A 23 14.43 5.16 -13.47
N ILE A 24 13.72 6.14 -14.03
CA ILE A 24 14.20 7.53 -14.15
C ILE A 24 14.46 8.12 -12.77
N GLN A 25 13.52 7.95 -11.83
CA GLN A 25 13.65 8.43 -10.47
C GLN A 25 14.91 7.84 -9.79
N ALA A 26 15.09 6.52 -9.86
CA ALA A 26 16.23 5.84 -9.25
C ALA A 26 17.55 6.25 -9.93
N TYR A 27 17.55 6.40 -11.25
CA TYR A 27 18.72 6.89 -11.98
C TYR A 27 19.15 8.28 -11.51
N CYS A 28 18.19 9.21 -11.35
CA CYS A 28 18.48 10.54 -10.82
C CYS A 28 19.01 10.48 -9.39
N ASP A 29 18.33 9.74 -8.50
CA ASP A 29 18.70 9.59 -7.09
C ASP A 29 20.10 8.97 -6.93
N LEU A 30 20.45 7.99 -7.77
CA LEU A 30 21.78 7.35 -7.79
C LEU A 30 22.87 8.16 -8.48
N SER A 31 22.52 9.22 -9.22
CA SER A 31 23.51 10.08 -9.88
C SER A 31 23.93 11.26 -8.99
N LEU A 32 23.07 11.71 -8.07
CA LEU A 32 23.36 12.85 -7.19
C LEU A 32 24.61 12.63 -6.31
N PRO A 33 24.86 11.45 -5.71
CA PRO A 33 26.09 11.23 -4.96
C PRO A 33 27.35 11.33 -5.83
N GLN A 34 27.29 10.88 -7.09
CA GLN A 34 28.42 11.01 -8.01
C GLN A 34 28.70 12.48 -8.32
N TYR A 35 27.69 13.28 -8.66
CA TYR A 35 27.90 14.72 -8.89
C TYR A 35 28.42 15.44 -7.64
N THR A 36 28.02 14.98 -6.45
CA THR A 36 28.56 15.51 -5.18
C THR A 36 30.04 15.16 -5.03
N SER A 37 30.43 13.93 -5.38
CA SER A 37 31.85 13.51 -5.46
C SER A 37 32.63 14.41 -6.40
N ASP A 38 32.16 14.55 -7.65
CA ASP A 38 32.83 15.31 -8.70
C ASP A 38 32.93 16.80 -8.32
N MET A 39 31.95 17.34 -7.60
CA MET A 39 31.99 18.72 -7.11
C MET A 39 33.08 18.92 -6.05
N ILE A 40 33.33 17.93 -5.21
CA ILE A 40 34.39 17.96 -4.19
C ILE A 40 35.75 17.73 -4.86
N ASP A 41 35.91 16.63 -5.59
CA ASP A 41 37.19 16.18 -6.12
C ASP A 41 37.66 17.06 -7.28
N ILE A 42 36.81 17.30 -8.28
CA ILE A 42 37.17 18.11 -9.45
C ILE A 42 36.93 19.59 -9.14
N GLY A 43 35.77 19.93 -8.59
CA GLY A 43 35.38 21.32 -8.39
C GLY A 43 36.17 22.04 -7.31
N ILE A 44 36.22 21.49 -6.09
CA ILE A 44 36.86 22.16 -4.94
C ILE A 44 38.34 21.85 -4.89
N GLN A 45 38.73 20.57 -4.88
CA GLN A 45 40.14 20.17 -4.71
C GLN A 45 40.99 20.52 -5.95
N ASN A 46 40.47 20.24 -7.15
CA ASN A 46 41.21 20.46 -8.40
C ASN A 46 40.82 21.77 -9.13
N HIS A 47 40.16 22.72 -8.46
CA HIS A 47 39.76 24.01 -9.05
C HIS A 47 39.02 23.92 -10.41
N GLY A 48 38.23 22.87 -10.63
CA GLY A 48 37.49 22.64 -11.87
C GLY A 48 38.34 22.08 -13.03
N VAL A 49 39.61 21.73 -12.79
CA VAL A 49 40.51 21.16 -13.79
C VAL A 49 40.44 19.62 -13.73
N GLU A 50 40.08 19.01 -14.86
CA GLU A 50 39.86 17.56 -14.97
C GLU A 50 41.08 16.77 -15.48
N TYR A 51 41.99 17.44 -16.18
CA TYR A 51 43.06 16.82 -16.96
C TYR A 51 44.44 17.35 -16.53
N ILE A 52 45.46 16.50 -16.64
CA ILE A 52 46.85 16.89 -16.35
C ILE A 52 47.48 17.79 -17.42
N LEU A 53 46.79 18.02 -18.55
CA LEU A 53 47.22 18.92 -19.62
C LEU A 53 46.70 20.34 -19.38
N PRO A 54 47.55 21.32 -19.03
CA PRO A 54 47.15 22.72 -18.90
C PRO A 54 46.58 23.30 -20.19
N GLU A 55 45.66 24.27 -20.07
CA GLU A 55 45.09 25.00 -21.22
C GLU A 55 46.14 25.87 -21.92
N LYS A 56 47.04 26.47 -21.14
CA LYS A 56 48.15 27.29 -21.61
C LYS A 56 49.43 26.99 -20.83
N LEU A 57 50.55 27.00 -21.53
CA LEU A 57 51.90 26.85 -20.97
C LEU A 57 52.74 28.05 -21.39
N THR A 58 53.59 28.56 -20.49
CA THR A 58 54.66 29.47 -20.88
C THR A 58 55.76 28.69 -21.62
N SER A 59 56.66 29.36 -22.35
CA SER A 59 57.81 28.66 -22.95
C SER A 59 58.70 28.00 -21.90
N GLU A 60 58.81 28.60 -20.71
CA GLU A 60 59.55 28.03 -19.57
C GLU A 60 58.87 26.74 -19.06
N ASP A 61 57.55 26.78 -18.85
CA ASP A 61 56.79 25.60 -18.41
C ASP A 61 56.77 24.48 -19.46
N MET A 62 56.76 24.82 -20.75
CA MET A 62 56.88 23.83 -21.84
C MET A 62 58.23 23.09 -21.75
N LEU A 63 59.33 23.81 -21.53
CA LEU A 63 60.64 23.19 -21.33
C LEU A 63 60.66 22.31 -20.06
N TYR A 64 60.11 22.78 -18.95
CA TYR A 64 60.03 21.99 -17.72
C TYR A 64 59.15 20.74 -17.86
N SER A 65 58.04 20.81 -18.58
CA SER A 65 57.13 19.67 -18.79
C SER A 65 57.82 18.48 -19.45
N THR A 66 58.81 18.73 -20.31
CA THR A 66 59.52 17.70 -21.08
C THR A 66 60.73 17.10 -20.36
N LEU A 67 61.08 17.58 -19.16
CA LEU A 67 62.30 17.21 -18.43
C LEU A 67 62.47 15.70 -18.23
N PHE A 68 61.38 15.01 -17.86
CA PHE A 68 61.37 13.55 -17.59
C PHE A 68 60.73 12.72 -18.71
N MET A 69 60.37 13.35 -19.83
CA MET A 69 59.74 12.67 -20.96
C MET A 69 60.80 12.00 -21.87
N THR A 70 60.47 10.82 -22.38
CA THR A 70 61.19 10.18 -23.50
C THR A 70 61.00 11.00 -24.78
N ASP A 71 61.88 10.82 -25.77
CA ASP A 71 61.78 11.58 -27.03
C ASP A 71 60.44 11.35 -27.75
N SER A 72 59.85 10.14 -27.64
CA SER A 72 58.51 9.84 -28.15
C SER A 72 57.41 10.57 -27.37
N GLU A 73 57.51 10.65 -26.04
CA GLU A 73 56.56 11.38 -25.21
C GLU A 73 56.66 12.88 -25.47
N LYS A 74 57.88 13.43 -25.65
CA LYS A 74 58.12 14.85 -25.99
C LYS A 74 57.46 15.24 -27.30
N GLN A 75 57.71 14.50 -28.37
CA GLN A 75 57.09 14.77 -29.68
C GLN A 75 55.56 14.73 -29.60
N LYS A 76 55.02 13.76 -28.86
CA LYS A 76 53.58 13.66 -28.64
C LYS A 76 53.06 14.83 -27.80
N TRP A 77 53.71 15.21 -26.71
CA TRP A 77 53.34 16.33 -25.85
C TRP A 77 53.33 17.65 -26.63
N GLU A 78 54.42 17.99 -27.32
CA GLU A 78 54.53 19.19 -28.14
C GLU A 78 53.48 19.23 -29.25
N SER A 79 53.16 18.08 -29.85
CA SER A 79 52.13 17.97 -30.88
C SER A 79 50.73 18.34 -30.39
N LEU A 80 50.47 18.33 -29.07
CA LEU A 80 49.17 18.67 -28.46
C LEU A 80 49.02 20.18 -28.20
N TYR A 81 50.04 20.98 -28.49
CA TYR A 81 50.05 22.42 -28.31
C TYR A 81 50.32 23.17 -29.62
N THR A 82 49.92 24.44 -29.65
CA THR A 82 50.28 25.40 -30.71
C THR A 82 50.94 26.60 -30.05
N GLN A 83 52.15 26.93 -30.50
CA GLN A 83 52.88 28.09 -30.01
C GLN A 83 52.28 29.39 -30.57
N ASN A 84 52.03 30.36 -29.69
CA ASN A 84 51.62 31.71 -30.05
C ASN A 84 52.39 32.73 -29.21
N GLY A 85 53.53 33.20 -29.73
CA GLY A 85 54.48 34.00 -28.96
C GLY A 85 55.14 33.16 -27.87
N ASP A 86 55.14 33.67 -26.63
CA ASP A 86 55.72 33.01 -25.44
C ASP A 86 54.75 32.05 -24.74
N ILE A 87 53.56 31.83 -25.33
CA ILE A 87 52.51 30.99 -24.76
C ILE A 87 52.13 29.88 -25.73
N TYR A 88 52.16 28.65 -25.24
CA TYR A 88 51.67 27.45 -25.91
C TYR A 88 50.22 27.21 -25.52
N LYS A 89 49.30 27.18 -26.49
CA LYS A 89 47.88 26.92 -26.25
C LYS A 89 47.53 25.49 -26.63
N ARG A 90 46.82 24.79 -25.74
CA ARG A 90 46.36 23.41 -25.95
C ARG A 90 45.41 23.32 -27.15
N LYS A 91 45.62 22.33 -28.02
CA LYS A 91 44.75 21.99 -29.17
C LYS A 91 44.23 20.55 -29.16
N ALA A 92 44.54 19.77 -28.12
CA ALA A 92 44.09 18.40 -27.95
C ALA A 92 42.55 18.27 -27.95
N SER A 93 42.03 17.23 -28.60
CA SER A 93 40.63 16.82 -28.53
C SER A 93 40.28 16.14 -27.21
N ASP A 94 38.99 16.04 -26.87
CA ASP A 94 38.54 15.41 -25.61
C ASP A 94 39.06 13.96 -25.45
N LYS A 95 39.10 13.18 -26.55
CA LYS A 95 39.68 11.82 -26.53
C LYS A 95 41.18 11.82 -26.27
N GLU A 96 41.90 12.80 -26.83
CA GLU A 96 43.33 12.93 -26.59
C GLU A 96 43.61 13.34 -25.14
N LEU A 97 42.80 14.23 -24.56
CA LEU A 97 42.88 14.61 -23.15
C LEU A 97 42.68 13.42 -22.21
N GLU A 98 41.72 12.54 -22.49
CA GLU A 98 41.52 11.32 -21.71
C GLU A 98 42.71 10.35 -21.83
N SER A 99 43.22 10.12 -23.04
CA SER A 99 44.36 9.22 -23.26
C SER A 99 45.66 9.76 -22.66
N SER A 100 45.81 11.09 -22.61
CA SER A 100 47.00 11.77 -22.12
C SER A 100 47.29 11.51 -20.63
N ASN A 101 46.26 11.23 -19.84
CA ASN A 101 46.43 10.85 -18.44
C ASN A 101 47.21 9.53 -18.29
N ALA A 102 47.07 8.58 -19.22
CA ALA A 102 47.85 7.34 -19.14
C ALA A 102 49.31 7.55 -19.59
N ASP A 103 49.49 8.43 -20.57
CA ASP A 103 50.78 8.62 -21.24
C ASP A 103 51.73 9.56 -20.48
N PHE A 104 51.20 10.58 -19.79
CA PHE A 104 52.02 11.67 -19.24
C PHE A 104 51.94 11.84 -17.73
N LEU A 105 51.12 11.04 -17.03
CA LEU A 105 50.90 11.22 -15.60
C LEU A 105 52.20 11.14 -14.79
N ILE A 106 53.01 10.12 -15.07
CA ILE A 106 54.29 9.90 -14.39
C ILE A 106 55.26 11.06 -14.65
N PRO A 107 55.64 11.39 -15.91
CA PRO A 107 56.61 12.46 -16.14
C PRO A 107 56.12 13.82 -15.65
N ILE A 108 54.83 14.12 -15.75
CA ILE A 108 54.27 15.39 -15.25
C ILE A 108 54.23 15.44 -13.73
N ALA A 109 53.88 14.35 -13.04
CA ALA A 109 53.93 14.29 -11.58
C ALA A 109 55.38 14.47 -11.07
N LEU A 110 56.36 13.88 -11.76
CA LEU A 110 57.79 14.07 -11.47
C LEU A 110 58.24 15.52 -11.68
N THR A 111 57.84 16.15 -12.79
CA THR A 111 58.10 17.57 -13.02
C THR A 111 57.46 18.44 -11.94
N HIS A 112 56.23 18.13 -11.51
CA HIS A 112 55.57 18.85 -10.43
C HIS A 112 56.32 18.75 -9.10
N GLN A 113 56.75 17.54 -8.75
CA GLN A 113 57.46 17.26 -7.50
C GLN A 113 58.82 17.95 -7.46
N THR A 114 59.58 17.89 -8.55
CA THR A 114 60.89 18.57 -8.65
C THR A 114 60.80 20.08 -8.64
N GLY A 115 59.67 20.65 -9.10
CA GLY A 115 59.39 22.07 -8.96
C GLY A 115 58.92 22.49 -7.57
N ASN A 116 58.49 21.55 -6.73
CA ASN A 116 57.92 21.82 -5.40
C ASN A 116 58.54 20.91 -4.34
N MET A 117 59.88 20.87 -4.25
CA MET A 117 60.58 20.15 -3.18
C MET A 117 60.62 21.01 -1.93
N SER A 118 60.18 20.49 -0.78
CA SER A 118 60.31 21.25 0.48
C SER A 118 61.78 21.45 0.85
N GLU A 119 62.09 22.48 1.63
CA GLU A 119 63.46 22.71 2.14
C GLU A 119 64.08 21.44 2.77
N GLU A 120 63.29 20.71 3.57
CA GLU A 120 63.73 19.47 4.21
C GLU A 120 64.01 18.36 3.18
N GLN A 121 63.14 18.19 2.18
CA GLN A 121 63.34 17.22 1.10
C GLN A 121 64.56 17.57 0.25
N PHE A 122 64.76 18.85 -0.05
CA PHE A 122 65.91 19.35 -0.79
C PHE A 122 67.22 19.06 -0.04
N LYS A 123 67.30 19.44 1.24
CA LYS A 123 68.45 19.16 2.11
C LYS A 123 68.77 17.66 2.21
N ASN A 124 67.75 16.81 2.37
CA ASN A 124 67.93 15.36 2.39
C ASN A 124 68.43 14.80 1.05
N THR A 125 67.90 15.31 -0.07
CA THR A 125 68.33 14.90 -1.42
C THR A 125 69.79 15.30 -1.69
N LEU A 126 70.20 16.48 -1.24
CA LEU A 126 71.60 16.92 -1.32
C LEU A 126 72.53 16.02 -0.50
N LYS A 127 72.16 15.67 0.73
CA LYS A 127 72.94 14.73 1.56
C LYS A 127 73.11 13.37 0.90
N GLU A 128 72.03 12.83 0.34
CA GLU A 128 72.08 11.54 -0.36
C GLU A 128 72.95 11.60 -1.63
N SER A 129 72.90 12.71 -2.35
CA SER A 129 73.75 12.95 -3.53
C SER A 129 75.24 13.03 -3.14
N MET A 130 75.57 13.79 -2.09
CA MET A 130 76.93 13.92 -1.58
C MET A 130 77.47 12.60 -1.01
N ALA A 131 76.63 11.80 -0.37
CA ALA A 131 76.99 10.46 0.12
C ALA A 131 77.32 9.47 -1.02
N LYS A 132 76.71 9.64 -2.21
CA LYS A 132 76.97 8.80 -3.39
C LYS A 132 78.18 9.25 -4.22
N ALA A 133 78.72 10.46 -3.99
CA ALA A 133 79.88 11.02 -4.69
C ALA A 133 80.97 11.55 -3.70
N PRO A 134 81.72 10.66 -3.03
CA PRO A 134 82.66 11.04 -1.96
C PRO A 134 83.88 11.85 -2.42
N HIS A 135 84.19 11.85 -3.72
CA HIS A 135 85.44 12.42 -4.26
C HIS A 135 85.30 13.85 -4.81
N GLN A 136 84.14 14.48 -4.66
CA GLN A 136 83.85 15.84 -5.17
C GLN A 136 83.19 16.77 -4.13
N SER A 137 83.00 16.31 -2.90
CA SER A 137 82.33 17.07 -1.85
C SER A 137 83.35 17.65 -0.87
N PRO A 138 83.22 18.91 -0.41
CA PRO A 138 84.06 19.42 0.68
C PRO A 138 83.82 18.56 1.93
N GLU A 139 84.87 18.01 2.52
CA GLU A 139 84.78 17.36 3.83
C GLU A 139 84.21 18.38 4.83
N GLU A 140 83.10 18.02 5.50
CA GLU A 140 82.43 18.76 6.60
C GLU A 140 81.44 19.91 6.27
N LEU A 141 80.55 19.79 5.28
CA LEU A 141 79.33 20.62 5.24
C LEU A 141 78.15 19.94 5.96
N ASP A 142 77.75 20.47 7.12
CA ASP A 142 76.51 20.09 7.80
C ASP A 142 75.30 20.78 7.18
N ILE A 143 74.70 20.13 6.17
CA ILE A 143 73.58 20.65 5.37
C ILE A 143 72.34 21.00 6.22
N ASP A 144 72.15 20.37 7.39
CA ASP A 144 71.01 20.69 8.26
C ASP A 144 71.13 22.06 8.91
N SER A 145 72.36 22.49 9.19
CA SER A 145 72.67 23.73 9.89
C SER A 145 72.65 24.97 9.00
N LEU A 146 72.68 24.78 7.67
CA LEU A 146 72.79 25.85 6.68
C LEU A 146 71.41 26.34 6.22
N THR A 147 71.31 27.64 5.99
CA THR A 147 70.17 28.25 5.29
C THR A 147 70.23 27.99 3.79
N LEU A 148 69.10 28.11 3.09
CA LEU A 148 69.06 27.93 1.63
C LEU A 148 70.00 28.90 0.89
N ASP A 149 70.14 30.14 1.38
CA ASP A 149 71.06 31.12 0.81
C ASP A 149 72.54 30.72 1.01
N GLU A 150 72.90 30.18 2.18
CA GLU A 150 74.24 29.66 2.44
C GLU A 150 74.54 28.40 1.60
N ILE A 151 73.53 27.56 1.33
CA ILE A 151 73.68 26.41 0.42
C ILE A 151 73.89 26.89 -1.03
N SER A 152 73.11 27.88 -1.47
CA SER A 152 73.23 28.53 -2.78
C SER A 152 74.64 29.11 -3.00
N GLU A 153 75.17 29.84 -2.01
CA GLU A 153 76.51 30.42 -2.06
C GLU A 153 77.62 29.36 -2.02
N ASN A 154 77.53 28.39 -1.11
CA ASN A 154 78.56 27.36 -0.93
C ASN A 154 78.65 26.37 -2.10
N MET A 155 77.53 26.12 -2.79
CA MET A 155 77.49 25.21 -3.93
C MET A 155 77.58 25.94 -5.29
N HIS A 156 77.65 27.27 -5.29
CA HIS A 156 77.60 28.11 -6.50
C HIS A 156 76.38 27.80 -7.39
N MET A 157 75.22 27.59 -6.76
CA MET A 157 73.99 27.20 -7.43
C MET A 157 72.89 28.22 -7.15
N GLU A 158 72.34 28.84 -8.19
CA GLU A 158 71.22 29.77 -8.04
C GLU A 158 69.93 29.00 -7.71
N LEU A 159 69.43 29.12 -6.47
CA LEU A 159 68.19 28.49 -6.03
C LEU A 159 67.00 29.41 -6.26
N LYS A 160 66.03 28.98 -7.08
CA LYS A 160 64.70 29.59 -7.14
C LYS A 160 63.85 29.03 -6.00
N THR A 161 63.39 29.90 -5.11
CA THR A 161 62.51 29.51 -3.99
C THR A 161 61.17 30.24 -4.04
N HIS A 162 60.10 29.54 -3.66
CA HIS A 162 58.79 30.16 -3.45
C HIS A 162 58.16 29.67 -2.16
N GLU A 163 57.39 30.55 -1.52
CA GLU A 163 56.62 30.20 -0.33
C GLU A 163 55.17 29.91 -0.70
N THR A 164 54.70 28.73 -0.34
CA THR A 164 53.27 28.41 -0.44
C THR A 164 52.81 27.70 0.83
N LYS A 165 51.51 27.79 1.10
CA LYS A 165 50.92 27.02 2.21
C LYS A 165 50.93 25.55 1.84
N ASN A 166 51.58 24.74 2.66
CA ASN A 166 51.52 23.28 2.54
C ASN A 166 50.10 22.76 2.85
N GLU A 167 49.88 21.46 2.70
CA GLU A 167 48.58 20.80 2.92
C GLU A 167 47.98 21.02 4.33
N LYS A 168 48.82 21.42 5.31
CA LYS A 168 48.41 21.75 6.69
C LYS A 168 48.14 23.24 6.91
N GLY A 169 48.18 24.05 5.84
CA GLY A 169 47.99 25.50 5.90
C GLY A 169 49.19 26.28 6.45
N VAL A 170 50.33 25.62 6.66
CA VAL A 170 51.57 26.21 7.17
C VAL A 170 52.38 26.74 5.99
N LEU A 171 52.85 27.99 6.10
CA LEU A 171 53.74 28.57 5.09
C LEU A 171 55.04 27.74 5.05
N THR A 172 55.36 27.15 3.91
CA THR A 172 56.56 26.32 3.72
C THR A 172 57.31 26.83 2.50
N THR A 173 58.63 26.90 2.63
CA THR A 173 59.53 27.28 1.54
C THR A 173 59.81 26.05 0.68
N TYR A 174 59.58 26.20 -0.63
CA TYR A 174 59.87 25.18 -1.63
C TYR A 174 61.01 25.65 -2.53
N VAL A 175 61.82 24.70 -2.97
CA VAL A 175 62.93 24.89 -3.88
C VAL A 175 62.54 24.31 -5.23
N ASP A 176 62.65 25.12 -6.29
CA ASP A 176 62.45 24.69 -7.66
C ASP A 176 63.76 24.16 -8.25
N MET A 177 63.86 22.84 -8.37
CA MET A 177 65.06 22.17 -8.90
C MET A 177 65.08 22.09 -10.42
N ARG A 178 63.99 22.44 -11.11
CA ARG A 178 63.88 22.30 -12.56
C ARG A 178 64.89 23.15 -13.33
N PRO A 179 65.19 24.42 -12.97
CA PRO A 179 66.24 25.21 -13.61
C PRO A 179 67.63 24.57 -13.48
N ILE A 180 67.95 24.02 -12.30
CA ILE A 180 69.22 23.35 -12.02
C ILE A 180 69.35 22.09 -12.89
N MET A 181 68.30 21.27 -12.92
CA MET A 181 68.26 20.06 -13.75
C MET A 181 68.43 20.38 -15.23
N LEU A 182 67.75 21.42 -15.75
CA LEU A 182 67.95 21.89 -17.14
C LEU A 182 69.38 22.39 -17.39
N GLY A 183 70.01 23.06 -16.41
CA GLY A 183 71.41 23.50 -16.50
C GLY A 183 72.38 22.32 -16.59
N LEU A 184 72.18 21.28 -15.77
CA LEU A 184 72.99 20.06 -15.79
C LEU A 184 72.85 19.29 -17.12
N ILE A 185 71.64 19.24 -17.68
CA ILE A 185 71.38 18.61 -18.98
C ILE A 185 72.00 19.42 -20.12
N SER A 186 71.83 20.75 -20.13
CA SER A 186 72.34 21.61 -21.21
C SER A 186 73.87 21.73 -21.22
N ASN A 187 74.52 21.60 -20.06
CA ASN A 187 75.98 21.54 -19.93
C ASN A 187 76.57 20.13 -20.19
N GLY A 188 75.73 19.15 -20.57
CA GLY A 188 76.16 17.78 -20.87
C GLY A 188 76.64 16.98 -19.67
N GLN A 189 76.31 17.41 -18.44
CA GLN A 189 76.67 16.74 -17.19
C GLN A 189 75.67 15.63 -16.80
N LEU A 190 74.48 15.63 -17.41
CA LEU A 190 73.49 14.56 -17.34
C LEU A 190 73.22 14.03 -18.75
N ASP A 191 73.57 12.77 -19.01
CA ASP A 191 73.25 12.08 -20.27
C ASP A 191 71.84 11.42 -20.24
N ALA A 192 71.37 10.95 -21.39
CA ALA A 192 70.04 10.34 -21.52
C ALA A 192 69.87 9.04 -20.68
N GLU A 193 70.96 8.33 -20.41
CA GLU A 193 70.95 7.09 -19.61
C GLU A 193 70.82 7.41 -18.11
N GLN A 194 71.50 8.46 -17.65
CA GLN A 194 71.40 9.01 -16.29
C GLN A 194 70.00 9.60 -16.03
N ILE A 195 69.41 10.32 -16.98
CA ILE A 195 68.03 10.84 -16.87
C ILE A 195 67.03 9.68 -16.76
N THR A 196 67.22 8.61 -17.54
CA THR A 196 66.36 7.42 -17.47
C THR A 196 66.50 6.71 -16.13
N THR A 197 67.72 6.65 -15.58
CA THR A 197 67.98 6.08 -14.25
C THR A 197 67.33 6.94 -13.15
N LEU A 198 67.47 8.26 -13.21
CA LEU A 198 66.79 9.22 -12.33
C LEU A 198 65.27 9.09 -12.40
N ARG A 199 64.71 8.98 -13.61
CA ARG A 199 63.29 8.72 -13.84
C ARG A 199 62.87 7.42 -13.16
N SER A 200 63.62 6.33 -13.31
CA SER A 200 63.26 5.04 -12.69
C SER A 200 63.28 5.07 -11.15
N GLN A 201 64.23 5.79 -10.54
CA GLN A 201 64.31 5.94 -9.08
C GLN A 201 63.17 6.81 -8.53
N LEU A 202 62.86 7.90 -9.22
CA LEU A 202 61.75 8.76 -8.85
C LEU A 202 60.41 8.11 -9.15
N GLU A 203 60.28 7.30 -10.21
CA GLU A 203 59.13 6.45 -10.48
C GLU A 203 58.90 5.45 -9.34
N GLU A 204 59.94 4.83 -8.79
CA GLU A 204 59.79 3.95 -7.62
C GLU A 204 59.28 4.72 -6.39
N THR A 205 59.70 5.97 -6.23
CA THR A 205 59.27 6.82 -5.10
C THR A 205 57.84 7.32 -5.28
N VAL A 206 57.48 7.71 -6.51
CA VAL A 206 56.15 8.20 -6.87
C VAL A 206 55.14 7.08 -7.02
N SER A 207 55.56 5.87 -7.42
CA SER A 207 54.68 4.68 -7.45
C SER A 207 54.27 4.19 -6.06
N LYS A 208 54.98 4.60 -5.01
CA LYS A 208 54.57 4.40 -3.61
C LYS A 208 53.43 5.35 -3.19
N VAL A 209 53.19 6.41 -3.96
CA VAL A 209 52.08 7.35 -3.80
C VAL A 209 50.92 6.83 -4.65
N GLY A 210 49.75 6.58 -4.05
CA GLY A 210 48.60 5.98 -4.75
C GLY A 210 48.21 6.69 -6.05
N SER A 211 47.61 5.96 -6.99
CA SER A 211 47.36 6.44 -8.36
C SER A 211 46.48 7.69 -8.44
N ASN A 212 45.56 7.87 -7.49
CA ASN A 212 44.71 9.06 -7.44
C ASN A 212 45.48 10.30 -6.97
N THR A 213 46.40 10.14 -6.00
CA THR A 213 47.29 11.23 -5.59
C THR A 213 48.26 11.61 -6.69
N MET A 214 48.83 10.64 -7.44
CA MET A 214 49.60 10.96 -8.65
C MET A 214 48.80 11.83 -9.62
N LYS A 215 47.53 11.46 -9.88
CA LYS A 215 46.64 12.25 -10.75
C LYS A 215 46.43 13.66 -10.21
N SER A 216 46.20 13.81 -8.91
CA SER A 216 46.08 15.13 -8.28
C SER A 216 47.37 15.95 -8.39
N MET A 217 48.56 15.34 -8.30
CA MET A 217 49.84 16.04 -8.53
C MET A 217 49.97 16.53 -9.98
N GLY A 218 49.58 15.70 -10.95
CA GLY A 218 49.57 16.10 -12.37
C GLY A 218 48.58 17.23 -12.65
N ILE A 219 47.42 17.24 -12.00
CA ILE A 219 46.45 18.34 -12.10
C ILE A 219 46.96 19.60 -11.39
N ALA A 220 47.63 19.46 -10.24
CA ALA A 220 48.26 20.59 -9.55
C ALA A 220 49.33 21.27 -10.44
N TYR A 221 50.09 20.50 -11.21
CA TYR A 221 50.98 21.04 -12.25
C TYR A 221 50.23 21.83 -13.31
N ALA A 222 49.16 21.26 -13.87
CA ALA A 222 48.34 21.95 -14.87
C ALA A 222 47.80 23.28 -14.32
N ILE A 223 47.31 23.30 -13.08
CA ILE A 223 46.83 24.52 -12.41
C ILE A 223 47.95 25.54 -12.25
N SER A 224 49.15 25.10 -11.83
CA SER A 224 50.31 25.99 -11.68
C SER A 224 50.73 26.61 -13.00
N ALA A 225 50.83 25.80 -14.05
CA ALA A 225 51.17 26.22 -15.41
C ALA A 225 50.14 27.20 -15.98
N ASP A 226 48.84 26.91 -15.82
CA ASP A 226 47.76 27.77 -16.27
C ASP A 226 47.79 29.14 -15.55
N LYS A 227 48.07 29.16 -14.24
CA LYS A 227 48.25 30.41 -13.48
C LYS A 227 49.46 31.21 -13.99
N SER A 228 50.59 30.56 -14.22
CA SER A 228 51.80 31.20 -14.79
C SER A 228 51.54 31.78 -16.18
N ALA A 229 50.70 31.13 -16.99
CA ALA A 229 50.30 31.60 -18.32
C ALA A 229 49.14 32.62 -18.32
N GLY A 230 48.72 33.11 -17.14
CA GLY A 230 47.70 34.14 -16.98
C GLY A 230 46.25 33.65 -17.19
N VAL A 231 45.99 32.36 -17.03
CA VAL A 231 44.62 31.80 -17.06
C VAL A 231 43.94 32.01 -15.70
N ASP A 232 42.70 32.50 -15.73
CA ASP A 232 41.87 32.68 -14.53
C ASP A 232 41.27 31.33 -14.09
N VAL A 233 42.03 30.59 -13.29
CA VAL A 233 41.62 29.30 -12.73
C VAL A 233 40.41 29.42 -11.80
N ASP A 234 40.21 30.57 -11.13
CA ASP A 234 39.04 30.78 -10.26
C ASP A 234 37.74 30.88 -11.08
N SER A 235 37.81 31.45 -12.29
CA SER A 235 36.70 31.46 -13.24
C SER A 235 36.36 30.05 -13.75
N ILE A 236 37.38 29.22 -14.03
CA ILE A 236 37.20 27.81 -14.41
C ILE A 236 36.49 27.05 -13.28
N GLN A 237 36.97 27.19 -12.04
CA GLN A 237 36.37 26.60 -10.86
C GLN A 237 34.90 27.01 -10.69
N LYS A 238 34.61 28.32 -10.70
CA LYS A 238 33.24 28.84 -10.56
C LYS A 238 32.32 28.31 -11.65
N LYS A 239 32.77 28.30 -12.90
CA LYS A 239 32.00 27.80 -14.04
C LYS A 239 31.69 26.30 -13.88
N TYR A 240 32.69 25.51 -13.48
CA TYR A 240 32.50 24.09 -13.23
C TYR A 240 31.48 23.83 -12.12
N LEU A 241 31.62 24.50 -10.97
CA LEU A 241 30.69 24.38 -9.84
C LEU A 241 29.25 24.76 -10.21
N TRP A 242 29.06 25.85 -10.97
CA TRP A 242 27.73 26.24 -11.45
C TRP A 242 27.11 25.21 -12.41
N ILE A 243 27.91 24.65 -13.33
CA ILE A 243 27.43 23.63 -14.26
C ILE A 243 27.04 22.36 -13.51
N GLN A 244 27.86 21.90 -12.57
CA GLN A 244 27.54 20.71 -11.77
C GLN A 244 26.35 20.94 -10.84
N GLY A 245 26.27 22.11 -10.18
CA GLY A 245 25.12 22.51 -9.39
C GLY A 245 23.82 22.56 -10.20
N LEU A 246 23.87 23.10 -11.42
CA LEU A 246 22.72 23.12 -12.33
C LEU A 246 22.34 21.71 -12.78
N LYS A 247 23.30 20.84 -13.10
CA LYS A 247 23.04 19.41 -13.41
C LYS A 247 22.33 18.72 -12.25
N MET A 248 22.81 18.89 -11.01
CA MET A 248 22.16 18.32 -9.82
C MET A 248 20.74 18.84 -9.63
N LEU A 249 20.52 20.14 -9.83
CA LEU A 249 19.20 20.76 -9.73
C LEU A 249 18.25 20.23 -10.82
N CYS A 250 18.69 20.13 -12.07
CA CYS A 250 17.93 19.50 -13.15
C CYS A 250 17.58 18.04 -12.85
N MET A 251 18.52 17.27 -12.30
CA MET A 251 18.29 15.88 -11.89
C MET A 251 17.28 15.78 -10.74
N ALA A 252 17.32 16.70 -9.78
CA ALA A 252 16.34 16.78 -8.70
C ALA A 252 14.93 17.12 -9.23
N PHE A 253 14.80 18.05 -10.19
CA PHE A 253 13.52 18.33 -10.84
C PHE A 253 13.00 17.17 -11.67
N LEU A 254 13.87 16.48 -12.41
CA LEU A 254 13.50 15.28 -13.17
C LEU A 254 13.06 14.14 -12.25
N MET A 255 13.77 13.95 -11.12
CA MET A 255 13.40 13.00 -10.07
C MET A 255 12.03 13.32 -9.46
N LEU A 256 11.77 14.60 -9.18
CA LEU A 256 10.48 15.07 -8.66
C LEU A 256 9.35 14.79 -9.66
N ALA A 257 9.54 15.15 -10.93
CA ALA A 257 8.56 14.90 -11.99
C ALA A 257 8.29 13.39 -12.16
N ALA A 258 9.34 12.57 -12.12
CA ALA A 258 9.21 11.12 -12.21
C ALA A 258 8.49 10.52 -10.99
N SER A 259 8.79 10.99 -9.77
CA SER A 259 8.13 10.55 -8.53
C SER A 259 6.64 10.92 -8.51
N ILE A 260 6.29 12.12 -9.00
CA ILE A 260 4.89 12.54 -9.18
C ILE A 260 4.21 11.66 -10.22
N GLY A 261 4.85 11.40 -11.37
CA GLY A 261 4.33 10.52 -12.42
C GLY A 261 4.04 9.12 -11.91
N ALA A 262 5.05 8.46 -11.31
CA ALA A 262 4.89 7.14 -10.70
C ALA A 262 3.79 7.13 -9.64
N GLY A 263 3.74 8.15 -8.77
CA GLY A 263 2.70 8.29 -7.74
C GLY A 263 1.29 8.43 -8.31
N TYR A 264 1.12 9.26 -9.34
CA TYR A 264 -0.16 9.47 -10.02
C TYR A 264 -0.68 8.18 -10.67
N PHE A 265 0.16 7.51 -11.47
CA PHE A 265 -0.23 6.27 -12.14
C PHE A 265 -0.47 5.12 -11.15
N ALA A 266 0.32 5.03 -10.07
CA ALA A 266 0.11 4.04 -9.02
C ALA A 266 -1.21 4.26 -8.28
N ALA A 267 -1.53 5.51 -7.91
CA ALA A 267 -2.80 5.86 -7.28
C ALA A 267 -4.00 5.58 -8.19
N ARG A 268 -3.90 5.95 -9.48
CA ARG A 268 -4.94 5.71 -10.48
C ARG A 268 -5.18 4.21 -10.70
N THR A 269 -4.11 3.42 -10.75
CA THR A 269 -4.19 1.96 -10.87
C THR A 269 -4.83 1.32 -9.63
N GLY A 270 -4.37 1.71 -8.43
CA GLY A 270 -4.96 1.23 -7.17
C GLY A 270 -6.46 1.56 -7.05
N ALA A 271 -6.85 2.79 -7.40
CA ALA A 271 -8.25 3.21 -7.41
C ALA A 271 -9.08 2.46 -8.47
N GLY A 272 -8.52 2.23 -9.67
CA GLY A 272 -9.15 1.43 -10.72
C GLY A 272 -9.44 0.00 -10.26
N ILE A 273 -8.46 -0.67 -9.66
CA ILE A 273 -8.63 -2.02 -9.09
C ILE A 273 -9.69 -2.02 -7.98
N GLY A 274 -9.66 -1.02 -7.10
CA GLY A 274 -10.67 -0.86 -6.05
C GLY A 274 -12.10 -0.72 -6.61
N ARG A 275 -12.27 0.09 -7.67
CA ARG A 275 -13.54 0.26 -8.38
C ARG A 275 -14.03 -1.07 -8.99
N ASP A 276 -13.17 -1.74 -9.75
CA ASP A 276 -13.52 -2.98 -10.46
C ASP A 276 -13.86 -4.12 -9.50
N LEU A 277 -13.09 -4.27 -8.41
CA LEU A 277 -13.38 -5.26 -7.38
C LEU A 277 -14.70 -4.96 -6.67
N ARG A 278 -14.95 -3.70 -6.31
CA ARG A 278 -16.20 -3.31 -5.66
C ARG A 278 -17.41 -3.59 -6.54
N GLU A 279 -17.31 -3.29 -7.84
CA GLU A 279 -18.37 -3.58 -8.81
C GLU A 279 -18.64 -5.10 -8.92
N LYS A 280 -17.59 -5.91 -9.05
CA LYS A 280 -17.70 -7.38 -9.16
C LYS A 280 -18.32 -8.00 -7.90
N ILE A 281 -17.84 -7.60 -6.72
CA ILE A 281 -18.38 -8.09 -5.44
C ILE A 281 -19.84 -7.68 -5.31
N PHE A 282 -20.18 -6.42 -5.58
CA PHE A 282 -21.55 -5.93 -5.46
C PHE A 282 -22.51 -6.68 -6.39
N LYS A 283 -22.14 -6.88 -7.66
CA LYS A 283 -22.91 -7.69 -8.62
C LYS A 283 -23.09 -9.13 -8.16
N LYS A 284 -22.03 -9.76 -7.64
CA LYS A 284 -22.09 -11.15 -7.15
C LYS A 284 -22.98 -11.28 -5.92
N VAL A 285 -22.85 -10.37 -4.94
CA VAL A 285 -23.62 -10.38 -3.68
C VAL A 285 -25.11 -10.13 -3.91
N ILE A 286 -25.49 -9.22 -4.81
CA ILE A 286 -26.91 -9.02 -5.16
C ILE A 286 -27.51 -10.26 -5.85
N GLY A 287 -26.69 -11.04 -6.55
CA GLY A 287 -27.10 -12.29 -7.20
C GLY A 287 -27.23 -13.49 -6.26
N TYR A 288 -26.85 -13.38 -4.99
CA TYR A 288 -26.94 -14.47 -4.02
C TYR A 288 -28.36 -14.78 -3.58
N SER A 289 -28.57 -16.05 -3.22
CA SER A 289 -29.74 -16.48 -2.48
C SER A 289 -29.51 -16.27 -0.98
N ASN A 290 -30.54 -16.50 -0.16
CA ASN A 290 -30.40 -16.38 1.28
C ASN A 290 -29.42 -17.40 1.86
N THR A 291 -29.25 -18.57 1.21
CA THR A 291 -28.23 -19.57 1.56
C THR A 291 -26.82 -18.99 1.62
N GLU A 292 -26.40 -18.26 0.59
CA GLU A 292 -25.05 -17.69 0.54
C GLU A 292 -24.94 -16.47 1.47
N ILE A 293 -26.01 -15.68 1.61
CA ILE A 293 -26.06 -14.56 2.56
C ILE A 293 -25.87 -15.07 4.00
N ASP A 294 -26.51 -16.17 4.37
CA ASP A 294 -26.38 -16.78 5.70
C ASP A 294 -25.00 -17.41 5.90
N LYS A 295 -24.44 -18.07 4.88
CA LYS A 295 -23.07 -18.61 4.91
C LYS A 295 -22.04 -17.52 5.22
N PHE A 296 -22.14 -16.36 4.57
CA PHE A 296 -21.17 -15.28 4.77
C PHE A 296 -21.54 -14.33 5.91
N SER A 297 -22.82 -14.22 6.26
CA SER A 297 -23.44 -13.11 7.00
C SER A 297 -23.37 -11.75 6.27
N THR A 298 -24.43 -10.96 6.40
CA THR A 298 -24.51 -9.59 5.86
C THR A 298 -23.35 -8.71 6.36
N ALA A 299 -22.96 -8.85 7.63
CA ALA A 299 -21.87 -8.07 8.22
C ALA A 299 -20.51 -8.39 7.57
N SER A 300 -20.22 -9.68 7.27
CA SER A 300 -18.99 -10.01 6.56
C SER A 300 -19.01 -9.50 5.13
N LEU A 301 -20.15 -9.61 4.42
CA LEU A 301 -20.26 -9.12 3.05
C LEU A 301 -20.05 -7.60 2.95
N ILE A 302 -20.53 -6.83 3.93
CA ILE A 302 -20.27 -5.39 4.03
C ILE A 302 -18.78 -5.12 4.20
N THR A 303 -18.12 -5.78 5.16
CA THR A 303 -16.68 -5.56 5.41
C THR A 303 -15.80 -6.00 4.24
N ARG A 304 -16.13 -7.11 3.58
CA ARG A 304 -15.46 -7.59 2.35
C ARG A 304 -15.63 -6.62 1.17
N SER A 305 -16.79 -5.96 1.05
CA SER A 305 -17.07 -4.99 -0.03
C SER A 305 -16.47 -3.60 0.21
N THR A 306 -16.08 -3.30 1.46
CA THR A 306 -15.62 -1.97 1.88
C THR A 306 -14.15 -2.00 2.29
N ASN A 307 -13.87 -2.45 3.51
CA ASN A 307 -12.54 -2.44 4.13
C ASN A 307 -11.53 -3.30 3.37
N ASP A 308 -11.92 -4.52 2.97
CA ASP A 308 -11.00 -5.43 2.29
C ASP A 308 -10.62 -4.89 0.90
N VAL A 309 -11.59 -4.34 0.16
CA VAL A 309 -11.33 -3.68 -1.13
C VAL A 309 -10.40 -2.49 -0.93
N GLN A 310 -10.63 -1.66 0.09
CA GLN A 310 -9.77 -0.52 0.40
C GLN A 310 -8.34 -0.96 0.73
N GLN A 311 -8.20 -2.06 1.47
CA GLN A 311 -6.90 -2.62 1.81
C GLN A 311 -6.13 -3.07 0.58
N ILE A 312 -6.79 -3.76 -0.37
CA ILE A 312 -6.17 -4.14 -1.65
C ILE A 312 -5.79 -2.91 -2.47
N GLN A 313 -6.68 -1.92 -2.55
CA GLN A 313 -6.43 -0.65 -3.24
C GLN A 313 -5.18 0.04 -2.70
N ASN A 314 -5.10 0.23 -1.38
CA ASN A 314 -3.97 0.90 -0.73
C ASN A 314 -2.67 0.14 -0.93
N VAL A 315 -2.69 -1.18 -0.73
CA VAL A 315 -1.49 -2.01 -0.88
C VAL A 315 -1.04 -2.05 -2.33
N THR A 316 -1.95 -2.03 -3.30
CA THR A 316 -1.56 -1.98 -4.70
C THR A 316 -0.88 -0.65 -5.05
N ALA A 317 -1.42 0.48 -4.59
CA ALA A 317 -0.81 1.79 -4.81
C ALA A 317 0.59 1.89 -4.16
N VAL A 318 0.74 1.39 -2.93
CA VAL A 318 2.01 1.38 -2.22
C VAL A 318 3.00 0.40 -2.83
N LEU A 319 2.55 -0.78 -3.28
CA LEU A 319 3.37 -1.77 -3.94
C LEU A 319 3.97 -1.22 -5.23
N LEU A 320 3.13 -0.61 -6.07
CA LEU A 320 3.54 -0.05 -7.36
C LEU A 320 4.52 1.12 -7.21
N ARG A 321 4.44 1.88 -6.10
CA ARG A 321 5.30 3.05 -5.88
C ARG A 321 6.54 2.75 -5.05
N VAL A 322 6.36 2.15 -3.88
CA VAL A 322 7.41 1.98 -2.87
C VAL A 322 8.10 0.64 -3.01
N LEU A 323 7.33 -0.45 -3.10
CA LEU A 323 7.90 -1.80 -3.15
C LEU A 323 8.69 -2.04 -4.44
N MET A 324 8.23 -1.51 -5.58
CA MET A 324 8.96 -1.63 -6.85
C MET A 324 10.18 -0.71 -6.92
N TYR A 325 10.14 0.45 -6.25
CA TYR A 325 11.27 1.38 -6.21
C TYR A 325 12.44 0.86 -5.39
N ALA A 326 12.17 0.25 -4.23
CA ALA A 326 13.20 -0.17 -3.29
C ALA A 326 14.25 -1.14 -3.90
N PRO A 327 13.89 -2.23 -4.61
CA PRO A 327 14.87 -3.08 -5.28
C PRO A 327 15.67 -2.35 -6.36
N ILE A 328 15.04 -1.46 -7.13
CA ILE A 328 15.72 -0.70 -8.20
C ILE A 328 16.80 0.19 -7.56
N LEU A 329 16.45 0.90 -6.49
CA LEU A 329 17.38 1.77 -5.76
C LEU A 329 18.47 0.96 -5.06
N GLY A 330 18.12 -0.13 -4.37
CA GLY A 330 19.07 -0.98 -3.65
C GLY A 330 20.08 -1.67 -4.58
N ILE A 331 19.62 -2.28 -5.66
CA ILE A 331 20.48 -2.92 -6.66
C ILE A 331 21.34 -1.86 -7.37
N GLY A 332 20.74 -0.74 -7.78
CA GLY A 332 21.47 0.34 -8.43
C GLY A 332 22.53 0.98 -7.53
N GLY A 333 22.27 1.13 -6.24
CA GLY A 333 23.24 1.60 -5.25
C GLY A 333 24.41 0.64 -5.09
N VAL A 334 24.15 -0.67 -5.01
CA VAL A 334 25.21 -1.68 -4.96
C VAL A 334 26.07 -1.64 -6.23
N ILE A 335 25.46 -1.53 -7.41
CA ILE A 335 26.19 -1.41 -8.69
C ILE A 335 27.08 -0.16 -8.69
N LYS A 336 26.57 1.00 -8.26
CA LYS A 336 27.34 2.24 -8.18
C LYS A 336 28.55 2.11 -7.26
N VAL A 337 28.38 1.49 -6.09
CA VAL A 337 29.47 1.26 -5.13
C VAL A 337 30.54 0.33 -5.69
N LEU A 338 30.15 -0.75 -6.38
CA LEU A 338 31.10 -1.67 -6.99
C LEU A 338 31.93 -0.99 -8.09
N ASN A 339 31.33 -0.07 -8.83
CA ASN A 339 31.99 0.69 -9.89
C ASN A 339 32.95 1.77 -9.39
N THR A 340 32.89 2.16 -8.11
CA THR A 340 33.82 3.16 -7.53
C THR A 340 35.25 2.62 -7.40
N GLY A 341 35.49 1.31 -7.55
CA GLY A 341 36.83 0.70 -7.43
C GLY A 341 37.39 0.70 -6.00
N ALA A 342 36.63 1.21 -5.04
CA ALA A 342 37.10 1.45 -3.67
C ALA A 342 37.16 0.19 -2.80
N HIS A 343 36.84 -1.01 -3.29
CA HIS A 343 36.86 -2.29 -2.56
C HIS A 343 36.20 -2.29 -1.16
N MET A 344 35.31 -1.33 -0.86
CA MET A 344 34.66 -1.14 0.45
C MET A 344 33.27 -1.79 0.54
N GLY A 345 32.82 -2.51 -0.50
CA GLY A 345 31.48 -3.09 -0.56
C GLY A 345 31.14 -4.06 0.59
N TRP A 346 32.14 -4.65 1.24
CA TRP A 346 31.94 -5.51 2.41
C TRP A 346 31.28 -4.78 3.60
N ILE A 347 31.51 -3.47 3.74
CA ILE A 347 30.90 -2.65 4.81
C ILE A 347 29.39 -2.62 4.63
N ILE A 348 28.92 -2.49 3.39
CA ILE A 348 27.49 -2.45 3.06
C ILE A 348 26.84 -3.81 3.30
N ILE A 349 27.51 -4.91 2.92
CA ILE A 349 27.03 -6.26 3.17
C ILE A 349 26.88 -6.50 4.68
N ALA A 350 27.88 -6.13 5.47
CA ALA A 350 27.83 -6.22 6.93
C ALA A 350 26.70 -5.36 7.51
N ALA A 351 26.54 -4.13 7.03
CA ALA A 351 25.46 -3.22 7.44
C ALA A 351 24.07 -3.83 7.19
N VAL A 352 23.82 -4.32 5.98
CA VAL A 352 22.55 -4.94 5.61
C VAL A 352 22.28 -6.18 6.46
N ALA A 353 23.30 -7.01 6.69
CA ALA A 353 23.17 -8.21 7.54
C ALA A 353 22.79 -7.86 8.99
N ILE A 354 23.47 -6.87 9.58
CA ILE A 354 23.18 -6.40 10.95
C ILE A 354 21.76 -5.84 11.04
N ILE A 355 21.34 -5.04 10.06
CA ILE A 355 19.99 -4.46 10.03
C ILE A 355 18.92 -5.54 9.89
N LEU A 356 19.11 -6.50 8.97
CA LEU A 356 18.16 -7.60 8.79
C LEU A 356 18.05 -8.45 10.06
N MET A 357 19.17 -8.76 10.71
CA MET A 357 19.19 -9.46 12.00
C MET A 357 18.42 -8.65 13.06
N PHE A 358 18.70 -7.35 13.19
CA PHE A 358 18.05 -6.47 14.15
C PHE A 358 16.53 -6.43 13.94
N ILE A 359 16.07 -6.22 12.70
CA ILE A 359 14.63 -6.19 12.41
C ILE A 359 13.99 -7.56 12.64
N LEU A 360 14.65 -8.65 12.26
CA LEU A 360 14.13 -10.01 12.46
C LEU A 360 13.89 -10.28 13.96
N VAL A 361 14.84 -9.91 14.83
CA VAL A 361 14.71 -10.05 16.28
C VAL A 361 13.52 -9.23 16.79
N LEU A 362 13.37 -7.97 16.37
CA LEU A 362 12.23 -7.14 16.76
C LEU A 362 10.89 -7.75 16.31
N LEU A 363 10.83 -8.27 15.07
CA LEU A 363 9.61 -8.89 14.53
C LEU A 363 9.27 -10.18 15.28
N ILE A 364 10.24 -11.03 15.63
CA ILE A 364 10.01 -12.26 16.41
C ILE A 364 9.39 -11.92 17.78
N ILE A 365 9.85 -10.85 18.43
CA ILE A 365 9.35 -10.42 19.73
C ILE A 365 7.96 -9.75 19.61
N ALA A 366 7.76 -8.89 18.60
CA ALA A 366 6.54 -8.08 18.48
C ALA A 366 5.37 -8.84 17.85
N MET A 367 5.60 -9.68 16.84
CA MET A 367 4.53 -10.33 16.05
C MET A 367 3.54 -11.18 16.87
N PRO A 368 3.95 -11.99 17.87
CA PRO A 368 3.00 -12.72 18.71
C PRO A 368 2.04 -11.80 19.46
N LYS A 369 2.54 -10.68 19.99
CA LYS A 369 1.75 -9.69 20.71
C LYS A 369 0.84 -8.88 19.78
N PHE A 370 1.31 -8.56 18.57
CA PHE A 370 0.45 -7.96 17.53
C PHE A 370 -0.74 -8.86 17.17
N LYS A 371 -0.55 -10.19 17.12
CA LYS A 371 -1.66 -11.15 16.90
C LYS A 371 -2.66 -11.18 18.06
N ILE A 372 -2.18 -11.12 19.29
CA ILE A 372 -3.05 -11.08 20.49
C ILE A 372 -3.83 -9.75 20.56
N MET A 373 -3.19 -8.64 20.19
CA MET A 373 -3.79 -7.30 20.22
C MET A 373 -5.12 -7.24 19.46
N GLN A 374 -5.23 -7.90 18.29
CA GLN A 374 -6.49 -7.95 17.55
C GLN A 374 -7.61 -8.60 18.37
N LYS A 375 -7.34 -9.73 19.02
CA LYS A 375 -8.33 -10.42 19.87
C LYS A 375 -8.78 -9.56 21.05
N LEU A 376 -7.85 -8.78 21.64
CA LEU A 376 -8.15 -7.88 22.75
C LEU A 376 -9.03 -6.69 22.29
N VAL A 377 -8.75 -6.12 21.12
CA VAL A 377 -9.59 -5.08 20.50
C VAL A 377 -11.00 -5.62 20.23
N ASP A 378 -11.10 -6.82 19.66
CA ASP A 378 -12.40 -7.45 19.37
C ASP A 378 -13.18 -7.71 20.68
N GLY A 379 -12.50 -8.18 21.73
CA GLY A 379 -13.09 -8.38 23.06
C GLY A 379 -13.58 -7.08 23.71
N LEU A 380 -12.79 -6.00 23.64
CA LEU A 380 -13.17 -4.69 24.16
C LEU A 380 -14.38 -4.11 23.41
N ASN A 381 -14.41 -4.26 22.08
CA ASN A 381 -15.53 -3.84 21.25
C ASN A 381 -16.80 -4.64 21.56
N LEU A 382 -16.68 -5.95 21.81
CA LEU A 382 -17.80 -6.79 22.22
C LEU A 382 -18.39 -6.32 23.55
N ILE A 383 -17.56 -6.12 24.57
CA ILE A 383 -17.99 -5.62 25.89
C ILE A 383 -18.67 -4.24 25.73
N SER A 384 -18.05 -3.33 24.98
CA SER A 384 -18.64 -2.01 24.69
C SER A 384 -20.04 -2.13 24.07
N ARG A 385 -20.20 -3.04 23.10
CA ARG A 385 -21.49 -3.25 22.42
C ARG A 385 -22.54 -3.85 23.36
N GLU A 386 -22.16 -4.81 24.20
CA GLU A 386 -23.03 -5.40 25.21
C GLU A 386 -23.52 -4.33 26.21
N ILE A 387 -22.61 -3.47 26.70
CA ILE A 387 -22.96 -2.39 27.62
C ILE A 387 -23.93 -1.40 26.97
N LEU A 388 -23.66 -0.96 25.74
CA LEU A 388 -24.52 0.00 25.03
C LEU A 388 -25.90 -0.57 24.71
N THR A 389 -25.96 -1.84 24.29
CA THR A 389 -27.22 -2.52 23.95
C THR A 389 -28.03 -2.85 25.21
N GLY A 390 -27.34 -3.24 26.28
CA GLY A 390 -27.92 -3.63 27.56
C GLY A 390 -28.05 -2.49 28.56
N LEU A 391 -27.82 -1.23 28.18
CA LEU A 391 -27.69 -0.11 29.12
C LEU A 391 -28.91 0.03 30.05
N SER A 392 -30.13 -0.12 29.50
CA SER A 392 -31.36 -0.07 30.29
C SER A 392 -31.45 -1.21 31.31
N VAL A 393 -30.96 -2.41 30.95
CA VAL A 393 -30.92 -3.57 31.85
C VAL A 393 -29.88 -3.34 32.95
N ILE A 394 -28.67 -2.92 32.58
CA ILE A 394 -27.59 -2.64 33.54
C ILE A 394 -28.04 -1.62 34.58
N ARG A 395 -28.71 -0.53 34.14
CA ARG A 395 -29.28 0.50 35.03
C ARG A 395 -30.42 -0.02 35.89
N ALA A 396 -31.34 -0.79 35.31
CA ALA A 396 -32.48 -1.37 36.04
C ALA A 396 -32.02 -2.32 37.17
N PHE A 397 -30.91 -3.03 36.96
CA PHE A 397 -30.32 -3.94 37.93
C PHE A 397 -29.18 -3.33 38.78
N GLY A 398 -28.84 -2.05 38.60
CA GLY A 398 -27.80 -1.35 39.37
C GLY A 398 -26.40 -1.94 39.22
N ARG A 399 -26.07 -2.50 38.05
CA ARG A 399 -24.83 -3.27 37.77
C ARG A 399 -23.73 -2.43 37.11
N GLU A 400 -23.85 -1.11 37.04
CA GLU A 400 -22.93 -0.23 36.31
C GLU A 400 -21.48 -0.41 36.75
N LYS A 401 -21.23 -0.49 38.07
CA LYS A 401 -19.86 -0.66 38.62
C LYS A 401 -19.23 -2.01 38.28
N GLU A 402 -20.03 -3.05 38.07
CA GLU A 402 -19.51 -4.37 37.67
C GLU A 402 -19.13 -4.37 36.20
N GLU A 403 -19.96 -3.78 35.34
CA GLU A 403 -19.65 -3.62 33.92
C GLU A 403 -18.48 -2.67 33.69
N GLU A 404 -18.35 -1.61 34.50
CA GLU A 404 -17.17 -0.73 34.51
C GLU A 404 -15.89 -1.53 34.81
N LYS A 405 -15.89 -2.37 35.85
CA LYS A 405 -14.74 -3.26 36.16
C LYS A 405 -14.44 -4.24 35.04
N ARG A 406 -15.47 -4.80 34.40
CA ARG A 406 -15.33 -5.72 33.27
C ARG A 406 -14.69 -5.02 32.08
N PHE A 407 -15.14 -3.80 31.76
CA PHE A 407 -14.56 -2.95 30.73
C PHE A 407 -13.11 -2.58 31.06
N ASP A 408 -12.84 -2.12 32.28
CA ASP A 408 -11.50 -1.72 32.74
C ASP A 408 -10.49 -2.86 32.64
N LYS A 409 -10.91 -4.10 32.97
CA LYS A 409 -10.05 -5.27 32.82
C LYS A 409 -9.64 -5.47 31.36
N ALA A 410 -10.60 -5.49 30.44
CA ALA A 410 -10.35 -5.66 29.01
C ALA A 410 -9.50 -4.51 28.45
N ASN A 411 -9.78 -3.27 28.85
CA ASN A 411 -9.03 -2.09 28.46
C ASN A 411 -7.59 -2.13 28.98
N THR A 412 -7.38 -2.57 30.23
CA THR A 412 -6.05 -2.71 30.83
C THR A 412 -5.21 -3.79 30.14
N GLU A 413 -5.82 -4.93 29.76
CA GLU A 413 -5.13 -5.99 29.00
C GLU A 413 -4.70 -5.50 27.61
N LEU A 414 -5.58 -4.76 26.91
CA LEU A 414 -5.26 -4.11 25.65
C LEU A 414 -4.12 -3.09 25.82
N MET A 415 -4.23 -2.19 26.81
CA MET A 415 -3.23 -1.17 27.11
C MET A 415 -1.85 -1.79 27.36
N LYS A 416 -1.76 -2.80 28.24
CA LYS A 416 -0.49 -3.49 28.56
C LYS A 416 0.15 -4.11 27.32
N THR A 417 -0.65 -4.79 26.50
CA THR A 417 -0.19 -5.41 25.26
C THR A 417 0.31 -4.36 24.27
N GLN A 418 -0.45 -3.27 24.10
CA GLN A 418 -0.13 -2.19 23.17
C GLN A 418 1.11 -1.41 23.59
N LEU A 419 1.27 -1.11 24.89
CA LEU A 419 2.48 -0.50 25.43
C LEU A 419 3.71 -1.36 25.20
N PHE A 420 3.61 -2.69 25.38
CA PHE A 420 4.72 -3.59 25.10
C PHE A 420 5.11 -3.55 23.62
N THR A 421 4.16 -3.74 22.70
CA THR A 421 4.46 -3.71 21.25
C THR A 421 5.00 -2.36 20.82
N ASN A 422 4.43 -1.25 21.30
CA ASN A 422 4.91 0.09 20.95
C ASN A 422 6.32 0.32 21.47
N ARG A 423 6.64 -0.04 22.74
CA ARG A 423 7.99 0.10 23.27
C ARG A 423 9.01 -0.70 22.46
N VAL A 424 8.71 -1.95 22.10
CA VAL A 424 9.57 -2.76 21.24
C VAL A 424 9.78 -2.09 19.89
N MET A 425 8.72 -1.62 19.25
CA MET A 425 8.79 -0.95 17.94
C MET A 425 9.43 0.44 17.99
N THR A 426 9.38 1.15 19.12
CA THR A 426 10.05 2.45 19.29
C THR A 426 11.57 2.32 19.15
N PHE A 427 12.17 1.17 19.49
CA PHE A 427 13.60 0.92 19.25
C PHE A 427 13.97 0.75 17.78
N MET A 428 13.00 0.52 16.89
CA MET A 428 13.26 0.29 15.46
C MET A 428 13.98 1.48 14.83
N LEU A 429 13.44 2.71 14.97
CA LEU A 429 14.01 3.90 14.34
C LEU A 429 15.37 4.28 14.95
N PRO A 430 15.54 4.44 16.27
CA PRO A 430 16.84 4.77 16.87
C PRO A 430 17.90 3.69 16.64
N GLY A 431 17.51 2.41 16.71
CA GLY A 431 18.43 1.29 16.45
C GLY A 431 18.95 1.32 15.00
N MET A 432 18.08 1.63 14.04
CA MET A 432 18.50 1.81 12.65
C MET A 432 19.42 3.02 12.47
N THR A 433 19.07 4.16 13.04
CA THR A 433 19.93 5.35 13.01
C THR A 433 21.29 5.08 13.65
N LEU A 434 21.34 4.32 14.73
CA LEU A 434 22.60 3.91 15.37
C LEU A 434 23.46 3.05 14.44
N VAL A 435 22.86 2.05 13.77
CA VAL A 435 23.59 1.24 12.78
C VAL A 435 24.07 2.12 11.63
N MET A 436 23.24 3.06 11.16
CA MET A 436 23.63 4.00 10.11
C MET A 436 24.81 4.88 10.50
N TYR A 437 24.82 5.43 11.71
CA TYR A 437 25.98 6.18 12.18
C TYR A 437 27.22 5.29 12.33
N GLY A 438 27.05 4.06 12.82
CA GLY A 438 28.15 3.08 12.88
C GLY A 438 28.73 2.77 11.50
N VAL A 439 27.89 2.60 10.49
CA VAL A 439 28.29 2.38 9.10
C VAL A 439 29.02 3.61 8.55
N SER A 440 28.46 4.81 8.70
CA SER A 440 29.10 6.05 8.28
C SER A 440 30.46 6.26 8.96
N LEU A 441 30.56 6.01 10.28
CA LEU A 441 31.82 6.09 11.01
C LEU A 441 32.85 5.06 10.51
N THR A 442 32.42 3.84 10.22
CA THR A 442 33.28 2.79 9.66
C THR A 442 33.78 3.18 8.27
N ILE A 443 32.91 3.74 7.42
CA ILE A 443 33.28 4.23 6.10
C ILE A 443 34.32 5.34 6.22
N VAL A 444 34.09 6.34 7.09
CA VAL A 444 35.05 7.43 7.31
C VAL A 444 36.38 6.90 7.83
N TRP A 445 36.36 5.99 8.81
CA TRP A 445 37.58 5.40 9.37
C TRP A 445 38.42 4.66 8.30
N VAL A 446 37.78 3.80 7.50
CA VAL A 446 38.46 3.04 6.44
C VAL A 446 38.89 3.95 5.28
N SER A 447 38.05 4.92 4.91
CA SER A 447 38.33 5.85 3.83
C SER A 447 39.46 6.81 4.19
N ALA A 448 39.54 7.29 5.44
CA ALA A 448 40.61 8.19 5.89
C ALA A 448 42.00 7.55 5.69
N HIS A 449 42.15 6.27 6.04
CA HIS A 449 43.42 5.58 5.82
C HIS A 449 43.75 5.39 4.32
N ARG A 450 42.74 5.19 3.48
CA ARG A 450 42.91 5.06 2.02
C ARG A 450 43.14 6.39 1.30
N ILE A 451 42.64 7.48 1.88
CA ILE A 451 42.94 8.84 1.42
C ILE A 451 44.39 9.17 1.76
N ASP A 452 44.85 8.79 2.96
CA ASP A 452 46.25 8.96 3.40
C ASP A 452 47.24 8.17 2.52
N THR A 453 46.89 6.96 2.07
CA THR A 453 47.70 6.20 1.10
C THR A 453 47.57 6.69 -0.35
N GLY A 454 46.65 7.63 -0.61
CA GLY A 454 46.42 8.17 -1.95
C GLY A 454 45.62 7.29 -2.91
N ASP A 455 44.98 6.24 -2.39
CA ASP A 455 44.16 5.30 -3.16
C ASP A 455 42.74 5.81 -3.39
N LEU A 456 42.27 6.76 -2.57
CA LEU A 456 40.89 7.25 -2.59
C LEU A 456 40.84 8.77 -2.46
N GLN A 457 39.89 9.41 -3.15
CA GLN A 457 39.60 10.84 -2.98
C GLN A 457 38.47 11.10 -1.96
N VAL A 458 38.40 12.32 -1.44
CA VAL A 458 37.45 12.70 -0.38
C VAL A 458 36.00 12.65 -0.88
N GLY A 459 35.75 13.08 -2.12
CA GLY A 459 34.43 13.02 -2.75
C GLY A 459 33.92 11.58 -2.86
N ALA A 460 34.77 10.64 -3.26
CA ALA A 460 34.40 9.22 -3.36
C ALA A 460 33.92 8.64 -2.02
N MET A 461 34.52 9.04 -0.91
CA MET A 461 34.04 8.70 0.45
C MET A 461 32.63 9.26 0.70
N THR A 462 32.37 10.53 0.36
CA THR A 462 31.04 11.14 0.56
C THR A 462 29.94 10.49 -0.29
N ALA A 463 30.28 10.11 -1.53
CA ALA A 463 29.39 9.36 -2.40
C ALA A 463 29.08 7.97 -1.80
N PHE A 464 30.10 7.29 -1.27
CA PHE A 464 29.94 5.98 -0.63
C PHE A 464 29.00 6.03 0.59
N ILE A 465 29.13 7.05 1.44
CA ILE A 465 28.20 7.28 2.58
C ILE A 465 26.77 7.43 2.06
N SER A 466 26.57 8.25 1.03
CA SER A 466 25.25 8.52 0.47
C SER A 466 24.61 7.27 -0.16
N TYR A 467 25.37 6.52 -0.95
CA TYR A 467 24.91 5.25 -1.53
C TYR A 467 24.57 4.22 -0.44
N SER A 468 25.38 4.15 0.63
CA SER A 468 25.11 3.25 1.76
C SER A 468 23.78 3.58 2.44
N ILE A 469 23.47 4.88 2.63
CA ILE A 469 22.17 5.33 3.15
C ILE A 469 21.02 4.88 2.24
N GLN A 470 21.13 5.10 0.93
CA GLN A 470 20.09 4.72 -0.04
C GLN A 470 19.84 3.20 -0.06
N ILE A 471 20.91 2.40 -0.03
CA ILE A 471 20.81 0.93 0.00
C ILE A 471 20.11 0.47 1.28
N VAL A 472 20.52 0.99 2.45
CA VAL A 472 19.88 0.63 3.72
C VAL A 472 18.40 1.02 3.75
N MET A 473 18.07 2.23 3.29
CA MET A 473 16.67 2.68 3.22
C MET A 473 15.84 1.80 2.30
N SER A 474 16.41 1.31 1.20
CA SER A 474 15.77 0.37 0.30
C SER A 474 15.42 -0.96 0.99
N PHE A 475 16.37 -1.53 1.75
CA PHE A 475 16.11 -2.75 2.53
C PHE A 475 15.08 -2.53 3.65
N LEU A 476 15.06 -1.36 4.29
CA LEU A 476 14.04 -1.00 5.28
C LEU A 476 12.64 -1.00 4.65
N MET A 477 12.47 -0.36 3.48
CA MET A 477 11.20 -0.34 2.78
C MET A 477 10.69 -1.76 2.45
N LEU A 478 11.58 -2.66 1.99
CA LEU A 478 11.24 -4.07 1.75
C LEU A 478 10.78 -4.79 3.02
N THR A 479 11.42 -4.49 4.15
CA THR A 479 11.09 -5.15 5.42
C THR A 479 9.73 -4.71 5.96
N VAL A 480 9.40 -3.41 5.90
CA VAL A 480 8.07 -2.91 6.27
C VAL A 480 6.98 -3.54 5.41
N MET A 481 7.23 -3.72 4.11
CA MET A 481 6.28 -4.37 3.20
C MET A 481 6.04 -5.84 3.52
N SER A 482 7.01 -6.52 4.13
CA SER A 482 6.86 -7.92 4.55
C SER A 482 5.79 -8.10 5.64
N VAL A 483 5.44 -7.03 6.37
CA VAL A 483 4.35 -7.03 7.37
C VAL A 483 3.01 -6.65 6.74
N VAL A 484 3.00 -5.70 5.81
CA VAL A 484 1.77 -5.18 5.19
C VAL A 484 1.19 -6.16 4.16
N LEU A 485 2.03 -6.79 3.36
CA LEU A 485 1.62 -7.62 2.22
C LEU A 485 0.81 -8.88 2.62
N PRO A 486 1.14 -9.62 3.70
CA PRO A 486 0.33 -10.76 4.13
C PRO A 486 -1.11 -10.39 4.49
N ARG A 487 -1.34 -9.22 5.11
CA ARG A 487 -2.70 -8.75 5.46
C ARG A 487 -3.55 -8.52 4.21
N ALA A 488 -2.96 -7.94 3.18
CA ALA A 488 -3.59 -7.78 1.87
C ALA A 488 -3.93 -9.13 1.22
N GLY A 489 -3.08 -10.14 1.44
CA GLY A 489 -3.32 -11.51 1.01
C GLY A 489 -4.62 -12.08 1.61
N VAL A 490 -4.81 -11.96 2.92
CA VAL A 490 -6.02 -12.43 3.61
C VAL A 490 -7.28 -11.70 3.12
N ALA A 491 -7.20 -10.37 2.92
CA ALA A 491 -8.30 -9.60 2.32
C ALA A 491 -8.63 -10.08 0.89
N ALA A 492 -7.60 -10.30 0.07
CA ALA A 492 -7.78 -10.86 -1.27
C ALA A 492 -8.40 -12.25 -1.24
N ASP A 493 -8.08 -13.07 -0.25
CA ASP A 493 -8.65 -14.41 -0.12
C ASP A 493 -10.13 -14.39 0.25
N ARG A 494 -10.53 -13.51 1.18
CA ARG A 494 -11.94 -13.32 1.54
C ARG A 494 -12.76 -12.76 0.39
N ILE A 495 -12.21 -11.85 -0.41
CA ILE A 495 -12.89 -11.33 -1.60
C ILE A 495 -13.04 -12.41 -2.66
N ASP A 496 -11.98 -13.17 -2.94
CA ASP A 496 -12.00 -14.25 -3.93
C ASP A 496 -12.98 -15.36 -3.56
N GLU A 497 -13.13 -15.68 -2.27
CA GLU A 497 -14.14 -16.62 -1.77
C GLU A 497 -15.57 -16.17 -2.13
N VAL A 498 -15.87 -14.88 -2.04
CA VAL A 498 -17.15 -14.32 -2.49
C VAL A 498 -17.25 -14.40 -4.01
N LEU A 499 -16.25 -13.96 -4.76
CA LEU A 499 -16.34 -13.96 -6.22
C LEU A 499 -16.51 -15.36 -6.83
N LYS A 500 -15.99 -16.40 -6.16
CA LYS A 500 -16.07 -17.80 -6.60
C LYS A 500 -17.25 -18.60 -6.08
N THR A 501 -17.96 -18.11 -5.06
CA THR A 501 -19.13 -18.85 -4.55
C THR A 501 -20.26 -18.70 -5.56
N ASP A 502 -20.75 -19.80 -6.10
CA ASP A 502 -21.90 -19.79 -6.99
C ASP A 502 -23.21 -19.75 -6.21
N THR A 503 -24.22 -19.09 -6.79
CA THR A 503 -25.57 -19.03 -6.21
C THR A 503 -26.24 -20.39 -6.32
N THR A 504 -26.80 -20.89 -5.22
CA THR A 504 -27.54 -22.16 -5.22
C THR A 504 -28.86 -22.10 -6.01
N VAL A 505 -29.56 -20.96 -5.97
CA VAL A 505 -30.81 -20.73 -6.72
C VAL A 505 -30.55 -20.11 -8.09
N LEU A 506 -30.38 -20.96 -9.10
CA LEU A 506 -30.12 -20.58 -10.50
C LEU A 506 -31.41 -20.22 -11.27
N GLU A 507 -31.28 -19.32 -12.25
CA GLU A 507 -32.33 -19.13 -13.26
C GLU A 507 -32.43 -20.38 -14.15
N PRO A 508 -33.64 -20.84 -14.51
CA PRO A 508 -33.81 -21.90 -15.50
C PRO A 508 -33.30 -21.43 -16.87
N LYS A 509 -32.69 -22.34 -17.64
CA LYS A 509 -32.16 -22.04 -18.99
C LYS A 509 -33.26 -21.63 -19.96
N GLU A 510 -34.41 -22.27 -19.84
CA GLU A 510 -35.62 -22.00 -20.63
C GLU A 510 -36.79 -21.81 -19.64
N PRO A 511 -37.03 -20.58 -19.16
CA PRO A 511 -38.09 -20.32 -18.20
C PRO A 511 -39.46 -20.56 -18.85
N LYS A 512 -40.32 -21.32 -18.16
CA LYS A 512 -41.74 -21.39 -18.50
C LYS A 512 -42.43 -20.08 -18.08
N THR A 513 -43.55 -19.79 -18.73
CA THR A 513 -44.35 -18.59 -18.46
C THR A 513 -45.78 -18.98 -18.15
N ILE A 514 -46.37 -18.37 -17.12
CA ILE A 514 -47.78 -18.55 -16.79
C ILE A 514 -48.61 -17.63 -17.70
N THR A 515 -49.43 -18.24 -18.56
CA THR A 515 -50.26 -17.52 -19.55
C THR A 515 -51.60 -17.04 -18.98
N ALA A 516 -52.15 -17.75 -18.00
CA ALA A 516 -53.42 -17.42 -17.33
C ALA A 516 -53.28 -17.59 -15.81
N PRO A 517 -52.77 -16.56 -15.11
CA PRO A 517 -52.47 -16.68 -13.70
C PRO A 517 -53.74 -16.71 -12.85
N THR A 518 -53.83 -17.69 -11.97
CA THR A 518 -54.89 -17.78 -10.95
C THR A 518 -54.35 -17.47 -9.56
N GLY A 519 -53.04 -17.61 -9.34
CA GLY A 519 -52.41 -17.46 -8.03
C GLY A 519 -52.50 -18.71 -7.16
N THR A 520 -52.80 -19.88 -7.73
CA THR A 520 -52.91 -21.12 -6.95
C THR A 520 -51.53 -21.66 -6.61
N VAL A 521 -51.23 -21.82 -5.31
CA VAL A 521 -49.96 -22.37 -4.80
C VAL A 521 -50.19 -23.79 -4.28
N CYS A 522 -49.46 -24.77 -4.80
CA CYS A 522 -49.54 -26.16 -4.34
C CYS A 522 -48.20 -26.62 -3.78
N PHE A 523 -48.24 -27.22 -2.60
CA PHE A 523 -47.14 -27.96 -1.99
C PHE A 523 -47.43 -29.45 -2.17
N ASP A 524 -46.48 -30.18 -2.77
CA ASP A 524 -46.56 -31.63 -2.95
C ASP A 524 -45.33 -32.31 -2.32
N ASN A 525 -45.57 -32.98 -1.18
CA ASN A 525 -44.62 -33.74 -0.37
C ASN A 525 -43.32 -32.97 -0.11
N VAL A 526 -43.45 -31.69 0.24
CA VAL A 526 -42.30 -30.79 0.37
C VAL A 526 -41.54 -31.07 1.67
N SER A 527 -40.24 -31.33 1.52
CA SER A 527 -39.30 -31.36 2.63
C SER A 527 -38.15 -30.38 2.36
N PHE A 528 -37.71 -29.66 3.39
CA PHE A 528 -36.61 -28.71 3.27
C PHE A 528 -35.69 -28.74 4.49
N LYS A 529 -34.40 -28.65 4.19
CA LYS A 529 -33.31 -28.63 5.16
C LYS A 529 -32.38 -27.46 4.89
N TYR A 530 -32.12 -26.65 5.91
CA TYR A 530 -31.12 -25.59 5.81
C TYR A 530 -29.71 -26.19 5.62
N PRO A 531 -28.82 -25.50 4.91
CA PRO A 531 -27.43 -25.92 4.81
C PRO A 531 -26.80 -26.09 6.20
N ASN A 532 -26.20 -27.24 6.48
CA ASN A 532 -25.59 -27.63 7.76
C ASN A 532 -26.56 -27.86 8.94
N ALA A 533 -27.87 -27.94 8.71
CA ALA A 533 -28.78 -28.46 9.74
C ALA A 533 -28.62 -29.99 9.87
N ASP A 534 -28.99 -30.56 11.02
CA ASP A 534 -29.06 -32.02 11.19
C ASP A 534 -30.43 -32.55 10.75
N ASP A 535 -31.50 -31.82 11.06
CA ASP A 535 -32.88 -32.18 10.75
C ASP A 535 -33.53 -31.28 9.70
N ASN A 536 -34.60 -31.77 9.10
CA ASN A 536 -35.44 -30.99 8.20
C ASN A 536 -36.21 -29.92 8.98
N ALA A 537 -36.20 -28.69 8.50
CA ALA A 537 -37.00 -27.60 9.07
C ALA A 537 -38.50 -27.79 8.79
N VAL A 538 -38.82 -28.40 7.64
CA VAL A 538 -40.16 -28.89 7.30
C VAL A 538 -40.07 -30.22 6.58
N SER A 539 -41.01 -31.13 6.82
CA SER A 539 -41.02 -32.49 6.28
C SER A 539 -42.41 -32.89 5.80
N ASN A 540 -42.48 -33.44 4.58
CA ASN A 540 -43.69 -34.03 3.99
C ASN A 540 -44.92 -33.10 4.04
N ILE A 541 -44.76 -31.85 3.60
CA ILE A 541 -45.80 -30.83 3.61
C ILE A 541 -46.59 -30.88 2.30
N SER A 542 -47.90 -31.14 2.40
CA SER A 542 -48.81 -31.21 1.24
C SER A 542 -50.12 -30.44 1.48
N PHE A 543 -50.31 -29.33 0.77
CA PHE A 543 -51.55 -28.54 0.78
C PHE A 543 -51.63 -27.61 -0.42
N THR A 544 -52.82 -27.05 -0.65
CA THR A 544 -53.07 -26.11 -1.76
C THR A 544 -53.68 -24.83 -1.19
N ALA A 545 -53.11 -23.68 -1.54
CA ALA A 545 -53.69 -22.37 -1.33
C ALA A 545 -54.28 -21.89 -2.66
N SER A 546 -55.61 -21.82 -2.73
CA SER A 546 -56.35 -21.47 -3.95
C SER A 546 -56.62 -19.97 -4.04
N SER A 547 -56.77 -19.48 -5.27
CA SER A 547 -57.22 -18.12 -5.55
C SER A 547 -58.54 -17.78 -4.83
N GLY A 548 -58.63 -16.56 -4.31
CA GLY A 548 -59.79 -16.03 -3.60
C GLY A 548 -60.06 -16.66 -2.23
N LYS A 549 -59.19 -17.57 -1.76
CA LYS A 549 -59.27 -18.18 -0.43
C LYS A 549 -58.12 -17.74 0.45
N THR A 550 -58.39 -17.66 1.74
CA THR A 550 -57.40 -17.42 2.78
C THR A 550 -56.93 -18.75 3.37
N THR A 551 -55.65 -19.07 3.20
CA THR A 551 -54.98 -20.18 3.89
C THR A 551 -54.15 -19.64 5.04
N ALA A 552 -54.53 -19.99 6.25
CA ALA A 552 -53.80 -19.65 7.46
C ALA A 552 -52.83 -20.75 7.85
N ILE A 553 -51.69 -20.38 8.43
CA ILE A 553 -50.67 -21.29 8.95
C ILE A 553 -50.39 -20.91 10.41
N ILE A 554 -50.60 -21.85 11.33
CA ILE A 554 -50.40 -21.67 12.77
C ILE A 554 -49.58 -22.79 13.37
N GLY A 555 -48.86 -22.49 14.46
CA GLY A 555 -48.04 -23.44 15.20
C GLY A 555 -47.09 -22.74 16.15
N SER A 556 -46.40 -23.52 16.99
CA SER A 556 -45.43 -23.02 17.97
C SER A 556 -44.24 -22.30 17.32
N THR A 557 -43.55 -21.42 18.06
CA THR A 557 -42.31 -20.79 17.56
C THR A 557 -41.29 -21.86 17.19
N GLY A 558 -40.66 -21.74 16.01
CA GLY A 558 -39.66 -22.70 15.54
C GLY A 558 -40.20 -23.88 14.70
N CYS A 559 -41.51 -24.09 14.59
CA CYS A 559 -42.07 -25.22 13.83
C CYS A 559 -41.99 -25.12 12.28
N GLY A 560 -41.18 -24.21 11.73
CA GLY A 560 -40.95 -24.10 10.28
C GLY A 560 -41.90 -23.17 9.49
N LYS A 561 -42.78 -22.39 10.14
CA LYS A 561 -43.73 -21.48 9.45
C LYS A 561 -43.05 -20.49 8.49
N THR A 562 -42.07 -19.73 8.99
CA THR A 562 -41.32 -18.75 8.19
C THR A 562 -40.49 -19.43 7.10
N THR A 563 -40.00 -20.64 7.34
CA THR A 563 -39.33 -21.46 6.32
C THR A 563 -40.30 -21.76 5.17
N LEU A 564 -41.50 -22.23 5.50
CA LEU A 564 -42.50 -22.64 4.53
C LEU A 564 -42.89 -21.51 3.56
N ILE A 565 -43.12 -20.30 4.08
CA ILE A 565 -43.45 -19.14 3.25
C ILE A 565 -42.27 -18.64 2.41
N ASN A 566 -41.03 -18.81 2.88
CA ASN A 566 -39.83 -18.37 2.15
C ASN A 566 -39.50 -19.28 0.96
N LEU A 567 -40.06 -20.50 0.91
CA LEU A 567 -39.96 -21.40 -0.23
C LEU A 567 -40.83 -20.94 -1.42
N ILE A 568 -41.94 -20.25 -1.16
CA ILE A 568 -42.87 -19.77 -2.21
C ILE A 568 -42.21 -18.76 -3.18
N PRO A 569 -41.55 -17.67 -2.73
CA PRO A 569 -40.82 -16.75 -3.61
C PRO A 569 -39.46 -17.31 -4.07
N ARG A 570 -39.19 -18.59 -3.79
CA ARG A 570 -37.96 -19.31 -4.11
C ARG A 570 -36.73 -18.57 -3.58
N PHE A 571 -36.72 -18.26 -2.28
CA PHE A 571 -35.50 -17.83 -1.59
C PHE A 571 -34.58 -19.01 -1.27
N TYR A 572 -35.18 -20.19 -1.16
CA TYR A 572 -34.51 -21.50 -1.10
C TYR A 572 -35.19 -22.45 -2.06
N ASP A 573 -34.45 -23.40 -2.61
CA ASP A 573 -35.02 -24.55 -3.31
C ASP A 573 -35.33 -25.68 -2.31
N VAL A 574 -36.42 -26.39 -2.54
CA VAL A 574 -36.83 -27.53 -1.71
C VAL A 574 -35.83 -28.68 -1.83
N THR A 575 -35.65 -29.44 -0.74
CA THR A 575 -34.77 -30.62 -0.74
C THR A 575 -35.47 -31.81 -1.40
N GLU A 576 -36.76 -31.99 -1.11
CA GLU A 576 -37.62 -33.03 -1.69
C GLU A 576 -39.00 -32.44 -2.00
N GLY A 577 -39.72 -33.06 -2.94
CA GLY A 577 -41.03 -32.62 -3.40
C GLY A 577 -40.98 -31.47 -4.40
N SER A 578 -42.11 -30.79 -4.54
CA SER A 578 -42.27 -29.65 -5.44
C SER A 578 -43.25 -28.61 -4.91
N ILE A 579 -42.97 -27.35 -5.22
CA ILE A 579 -43.91 -26.24 -5.03
C ILE A 579 -44.28 -25.73 -6.41
N THR A 580 -45.57 -25.69 -6.73
CA THR A 580 -46.06 -25.18 -8.01
C THR A 580 -46.89 -23.93 -7.83
N VAL A 581 -46.72 -22.96 -8.73
CA VAL A 581 -47.63 -21.81 -8.89
C VAL A 581 -48.36 -21.97 -10.21
N ASP A 582 -49.68 -22.00 -10.16
CA ASP A 582 -50.56 -22.24 -11.32
C ASP A 582 -50.17 -23.50 -12.12
N GLY A 583 -49.76 -24.55 -11.40
CA GLY A 583 -49.39 -25.86 -11.96
C GLY A 583 -47.96 -25.96 -12.51
N ILE A 584 -47.18 -24.88 -12.48
CA ILE A 584 -45.76 -24.89 -12.91
C ILE A 584 -44.86 -24.87 -11.67
N ASP A 585 -43.87 -25.76 -11.61
CA ASP A 585 -42.90 -25.77 -10.51
C ASP A 585 -42.13 -24.44 -10.47
N VAL A 586 -41.99 -23.86 -9.27
CA VAL A 586 -41.26 -22.59 -9.07
C VAL A 586 -39.82 -22.63 -9.58
N ARG A 587 -39.23 -23.83 -9.70
CA ARG A 587 -37.89 -24.06 -10.26
C ARG A 587 -37.82 -23.85 -11.77
N GLU A 588 -38.93 -23.98 -12.47
CA GLU A 588 -39.06 -23.82 -13.93
C GLU A 588 -39.46 -22.40 -14.35
N LEU A 589 -39.87 -21.56 -13.41
CA LEU A 589 -40.20 -20.14 -13.63
C LEU A 589 -38.96 -19.27 -13.49
N SER A 590 -38.92 -18.16 -14.25
CA SER A 590 -37.91 -17.12 -13.99
C SER A 590 -38.15 -16.50 -12.61
N LYS A 591 -37.09 -16.14 -11.87
CA LYS A 591 -37.26 -15.54 -10.53
C LYS A 591 -38.01 -14.21 -10.58
N SER A 592 -37.82 -13.45 -11.66
CA SER A 592 -38.51 -12.17 -11.85
C SER A 592 -40.02 -12.35 -12.04
N ASP A 593 -40.44 -13.30 -12.87
CA ASP A 593 -41.85 -13.60 -13.12
C ASP A 593 -42.54 -14.21 -11.89
N LEU A 594 -41.86 -15.13 -11.19
CA LEU A 594 -42.40 -15.67 -9.94
C LEU A 594 -42.59 -14.58 -8.88
N ARG A 595 -41.57 -13.73 -8.68
CA ARG A 595 -41.60 -12.72 -7.62
C ARG A 595 -42.45 -11.52 -7.96
N SER A 596 -42.70 -11.20 -9.23
CA SER A 596 -43.65 -10.14 -9.60
C SER A 596 -45.08 -10.49 -9.20
N ARG A 597 -45.41 -11.79 -9.14
CA ARG A 597 -46.74 -12.32 -8.77
C ARG A 597 -46.99 -12.45 -7.28
N ILE A 598 -45.98 -12.16 -6.45
CA ILE A 598 -46.02 -12.35 -4.99
C ILE A 598 -45.88 -11.00 -4.27
N GLY A 599 -46.81 -10.69 -3.38
CA GLY A 599 -46.69 -9.64 -2.37
C GLY A 599 -46.34 -10.24 -1.02
N LEU A 600 -45.06 -10.18 -0.66
CA LEU A 600 -44.58 -10.66 0.63
C LEU A 600 -44.48 -9.51 1.65
N VAL A 601 -45.11 -9.69 2.80
CA VAL A 601 -44.92 -8.85 3.98
C VAL A 601 -44.21 -9.69 5.05
N PRO A 602 -42.94 -9.39 5.39
CA PRO A 602 -42.17 -10.15 6.37
C PRO A 602 -42.58 -9.83 7.81
N GLN A 603 -42.24 -10.71 8.75
CA GLN A 603 -42.52 -10.55 10.19
C GLN A 603 -42.02 -9.21 10.76
N LYS A 604 -40.87 -8.72 10.31
CA LYS A 604 -40.38 -7.38 10.65
C LYS A 604 -40.44 -6.49 9.42
N GLY A 605 -41.29 -5.46 9.46
CA GLY A 605 -41.36 -4.45 8.42
C GLY A 605 -40.04 -3.71 8.23
N VAL A 606 -39.44 -3.87 7.04
CA VAL A 606 -38.23 -3.15 6.63
C VAL A 606 -38.57 -2.12 5.57
N LEU A 607 -38.11 -0.90 5.79
CA LEU A 607 -38.22 0.24 4.88
C LEU A 607 -36.84 0.73 4.46
N PHE A 608 -36.77 1.30 3.26
CA PHE A 608 -35.55 1.89 2.70
C PHE A 608 -35.52 3.40 2.94
N SER A 609 -34.30 3.97 2.96
CA SER A 609 -34.15 5.42 3.03
C SER A 609 -34.78 6.08 1.81
N GLY A 610 -35.56 7.16 2.02
CA GLY A 610 -36.32 7.82 0.96
C GLY A 610 -37.55 8.53 1.53
N THR A 611 -38.70 8.42 0.86
CA THR A 611 -39.99 8.92 1.34
C THR A 611 -40.97 7.77 1.55
N ILE A 612 -42.14 8.04 2.14
CA ILE A 612 -43.23 7.05 2.20
C ILE A 612 -43.63 6.66 0.77
N SER A 613 -43.83 7.65 -0.10
CA SER A 613 -44.14 7.46 -1.53
C SER A 613 -43.14 6.53 -2.21
N SER A 614 -41.83 6.80 -2.08
CA SER A 614 -40.81 5.98 -2.71
C SER A 614 -40.80 4.55 -2.16
N ASN A 615 -41.06 4.35 -0.86
CA ASN A 615 -41.17 3.04 -0.24
C ASN A 615 -42.37 2.24 -0.76
N LEU A 616 -43.53 2.86 -0.93
CA LEU A 616 -44.71 2.19 -1.48
C LEU A 616 -44.52 1.85 -2.96
N LYS A 617 -43.90 2.75 -3.73
CA LYS A 617 -43.57 2.53 -5.16
C LYS A 617 -42.52 1.44 -5.40
N PHE A 618 -41.83 0.92 -4.37
CA PHE A 618 -41.05 -0.32 -4.52
C PHE A 618 -41.92 -1.51 -4.94
N GLY A 619 -43.21 -1.52 -4.59
CA GLY A 619 -44.15 -2.56 -5.02
C GLY A 619 -44.53 -2.45 -6.49
N LYS A 620 -44.77 -1.22 -6.96
CA LYS A 620 -45.10 -0.86 -8.34
C LYS A 620 -44.50 0.52 -8.64
N PRO A 621 -43.40 0.63 -9.41
CA PRO A 621 -42.69 1.89 -9.63
C PRO A 621 -43.55 3.00 -10.23
N ASP A 622 -44.45 2.62 -11.13
CA ASP A 622 -45.33 3.53 -11.87
C ASP A 622 -46.71 3.70 -11.19
N ALA A 623 -46.81 3.42 -9.88
CA ALA A 623 -48.06 3.64 -9.15
C ALA A 623 -48.43 5.12 -9.09
N ASP A 624 -49.69 5.43 -9.41
CA ASP A 624 -50.25 6.77 -9.29
C ASP A 624 -50.59 7.10 -7.82
N GLU A 625 -50.92 8.36 -7.55
CA GLU A 625 -51.19 8.85 -6.20
C GLU A 625 -52.45 8.21 -5.60
N ASP A 626 -53.49 7.97 -6.41
CA ASP A 626 -54.72 7.30 -6.00
C ASP A 626 -54.46 5.84 -5.57
N GLU A 627 -53.58 5.13 -6.26
CA GLU A 627 -53.14 3.79 -5.89
C GLU A 627 -52.39 3.78 -4.56
N LEU A 628 -51.55 4.79 -4.31
CA LEU A 628 -50.84 4.95 -3.04
C LEU A 628 -51.81 5.25 -1.90
N GLU A 629 -52.73 6.19 -2.09
CA GLU A 629 -53.72 6.60 -1.10
C GLU A 629 -54.63 5.43 -0.74
N LYS A 630 -55.17 4.72 -1.73
CA LYS A 630 -56.01 3.55 -1.52
C LYS A 630 -55.28 2.43 -0.78
N ALA A 631 -54.01 2.17 -1.11
CA ALA A 631 -53.23 1.17 -0.41
C ALA A 631 -52.92 1.58 1.04
N ALA A 632 -52.63 2.87 1.27
CA ALA A 632 -52.42 3.43 2.60
C ALA A 632 -53.70 3.38 3.44
N GLU A 633 -54.86 3.65 2.85
CA GLU A 633 -56.16 3.54 3.52
C GLU A 633 -56.45 2.09 3.94
N ILE A 634 -56.28 1.12 3.03
CA ILE A 634 -56.50 -0.31 3.35
C ILE A 634 -55.53 -0.77 4.45
N ALA A 635 -54.26 -0.37 4.37
CA ALA A 635 -53.26 -0.69 5.38
C ALA A 635 -53.42 0.11 6.70
N GLN A 636 -54.47 0.94 6.80
CA GLN A 636 -54.75 1.81 7.94
C GLN A 636 -53.59 2.77 8.26
N ALA A 637 -52.83 3.17 7.24
CA ALA A 637 -51.68 4.05 7.37
C ALA A 637 -52.02 5.54 7.21
N MET A 638 -53.18 5.86 6.63
CA MET A 638 -53.51 7.24 6.27
C MET A 638 -53.53 8.20 7.47
N GLU A 639 -53.98 7.73 8.64
CA GLU A 639 -54.03 8.52 9.88
C GLU A 639 -52.71 9.24 10.20
N PHE A 640 -51.57 8.52 10.14
CA PHE A 640 -50.27 9.12 10.47
C PHE A 640 -49.56 9.74 9.27
N ILE A 641 -49.99 9.42 8.05
CA ILE A 641 -49.49 10.05 6.82
C ILE A 641 -50.10 11.45 6.72
N SER A 642 -51.42 11.58 6.82
CA SER A 642 -52.14 12.86 6.78
C SER A 642 -51.81 13.78 7.95
N ALA A 643 -51.42 13.22 9.10
CA ALA A 643 -51.01 14.01 10.26
C ALA A 643 -49.60 14.63 10.12
N ASP A 644 -48.79 14.18 9.16
CA ASP A 644 -47.48 14.75 8.85
C ASP A 644 -47.64 15.86 7.80
N GLU A 645 -46.98 17.00 8.00
CA GLU A 645 -47.04 18.13 7.05
C GLU A 645 -46.55 17.75 5.65
N ASN A 646 -45.68 16.75 5.53
CA ASN A 646 -45.14 16.30 4.25
C ASN A 646 -45.91 15.12 3.66
N GLY A 647 -46.95 14.60 4.33
CA GLY A 647 -47.77 13.50 3.82
C GLY A 647 -46.96 12.31 3.32
N PHE A 648 -47.18 11.92 2.06
CA PHE A 648 -46.44 10.84 1.38
C PHE A 648 -44.97 11.17 1.13
N GLU A 649 -44.58 12.44 1.15
CA GLU A 649 -43.19 12.87 1.01
C GLU A 649 -42.43 12.93 2.34
N ARG A 650 -43.07 12.52 3.44
CA ARG A 650 -42.38 12.33 4.73
C ARG A 650 -41.15 11.43 4.56
N ALA A 651 -40.01 11.93 5.02
CA ALA A 651 -38.75 11.21 4.94
C ALA A 651 -38.73 9.96 5.82
N ILE A 652 -38.19 8.87 5.28
CA ILE A 652 -37.94 7.60 5.97
C ILE A 652 -36.44 7.41 6.10
N SER A 653 -35.98 7.22 7.34
CA SER A 653 -34.58 6.92 7.64
C SER A 653 -34.23 5.47 7.34
N GLN A 654 -32.93 5.13 7.29
CA GLN A 654 -32.47 3.77 7.03
C GLN A 654 -33.13 2.74 7.98
N GLY A 655 -33.76 1.72 7.41
CA GLY A 655 -34.51 0.71 8.18
C GLY A 655 -35.78 1.23 8.86
N GLY A 656 -36.23 2.44 8.49
CA GLY A 656 -37.37 3.14 9.08
C GLY A 656 -37.16 3.53 10.55
N SER A 657 -35.94 3.81 11.01
CA SER A 657 -35.67 4.08 12.44
C SER A 657 -36.49 5.23 13.05
N ASN A 658 -37.04 6.12 12.22
CA ASN A 658 -37.85 7.29 12.61
C ASN A 658 -39.37 7.05 12.60
N VAL A 659 -39.84 5.81 12.43
CA VAL A 659 -41.27 5.43 12.54
C VAL A 659 -41.46 4.24 13.49
N SER A 660 -42.64 4.15 14.12
CA SER A 660 -42.93 3.09 15.10
C SER A 660 -43.01 1.71 14.44
N GLY A 661 -42.87 0.63 15.23
CA GLY A 661 -42.96 -0.74 14.70
C GLY A 661 -44.28 -1.03 13.96
N GLY A 662 -45.41 -0.63 14.54
CA GLY A 662 -46.72 -0.75 13.89
C GLY A 662 -46.85 0.11 12.63
N GLN A 663 -46.28 1.32 12.60
CA GLN A 663 -46.23 2.15 11.38
C GLN A 663 -45.40 1.49 10.28
N LYS A 664 -44.22 0.95 10.59
CA LYS A 664 -43.39 0.21 9.62
C LYS A 664 -44.16 -0.96 8.99
N GLN A 665 -44.88 -1.69 9.82
CA GLN A 665 -45.64 -2.85 9.38
C GLN A 665 -46.79 -2.44 8.46
N ARG A 666 -47.57 -1.40 8.82
CA ARG A 666 -48.62 -0.83 7.97
C ARG A 666 -48.08 -0.36 6.63
N LEU A 667 -46.94 0.35 6.60
CA LEU A 667 -46.30 0.78 5.35
C LEU A 667 -45.80 -0.40 4.51
N ALA A 668 -45.27 -1.46 5.14
CA ALA A 668 -44.88 -2.68 4.43
C ALA A 668 -46.08 -3.42 3.83
N ILE A 669 -47.23 -3.42 4.53
CA ILE A 669 -48.50 -3.96 4.02
C ILE A 669 -49.00 -3.11 2.85
N ALA A 670 -49.00 -1.78 2.98
CA ALA A 670 -49.37 -0.87 1.88
C ALA A 670 -48.53 -1.12 0.63
N ARG A 671 -47.21 -1.28 0.79
CA ARG A 671 -46.28 -1.62 -0.30
C ARG A 671 -46.64 -2.94 -1.02
N ALA A 672 -47.12 -3.95 -0.29
CA ALA A 672 -47.58 -5.20 -0.89
C ALA A 672 -48.93 -5.04 -1.61
N ILE A 673 -49.83 -4.18 -1.09
CA ILE A 673 -51.14 -3.90 -1.69
C ILE A 673 -50.99 -3.13 -3.01
N VAL A 674 -50.14 -2.09 -3.05
CA VAL A 674 -49.84 -1.28 -4.25
C VAL A 674 -49.45 -2.16 -5.44
N LYS A 675 -48.74 -3.26 -5.17
CA LYS A 675 -48.27 -4.19 -6.19
C LYS A 675 -49.38 -4.97 -6.92
N LYS A 676 -50.56 -5.14 -6.30
CA LYS A 676 -51.69 -5.95 -6.82
C LYS A 676 -51.30 -7.37 -7.31
N PRO A 677 -50.56 -8.17 -6.50
CA PRO A 677 -50.15 -9.53 -6.85
C PRO A 677 -51.29 -10.55 -6.83
N GLU A 678 -51.09 -11.66 -7.53
CA GLU A 678 -51.97 -12.84 -7.50
C GLU A 678 -51.82 -13.65 -6.21
N ILE A 679 -50.69 -13.52 -5.50
CA ILE A 679 -50.41 -14.21 -4.24
C ILE A 679 -49.98 -13.19 -3.18
N TYR A 680 -50.71 -13.12 -2.07
CA TYR A 680 -50.32 -12.35 -0.89
C TYR A 680 -49.80 -13.29 0.21
N ILE A 681 -48.66 -12.94 0.79
CA ILE A 681 -48.05 -13.67 1.90
C ILE A 681 -47.81 -12.70 3.06
N PHE A 682 -48.47 -12.95 4.19
CA PHE A 682 -48.31 -12.17 5.42
C PHE A 682 -47.65 -13.04 6.48
N ASP A 683 -46.38 -12.77 6.77
CA ASP A 683 -45.63 -13.47 7.82
C ASP A 683 -45.85 -12.77 9.15
N ASP A 684 -46.82 -13.20 9.96
CA ASP A 684 -47.09 -12.66 11.30
C ASP A 684 -47.19 -11.12 11.33
N SER A 685 -47.60 -10.54 10.21
CA SER A 685 -47.50 -9.10 9.96
C SER A 685 -48.56 -8.28 10.67
N PHE A 686 -49.56 -8.93 11.26
CA PHE A 686 -50.61 -8.26 12.01
C PHE A 686 -50.31 -8.20 13.51
N SER A 687 -49.33 -8.95 14.00
CA SER A 687 -49.03 -9.05 15.44
C SER A 687 -48.50 -7.75 16.04
N ALA A 688 -47.85 -6.90 15.23
CA ALA A 688 -47.32 -5.59 15.61
C ALA A 688 -48.39 -4.47 15.68
N LEU A 689 -49.64 -4.78 15.33
CA LEU A 689 -50.78 -3.86 15.36
C LEU A 689 -51.60 -4.09 16.63
N ASP A 690 -52.27 -3.03 17.11
CA ASP A 690 -53.33 -3.17 18.10
C ASP A 690 -54.53 -3.92 17.48
N MET A 691 -55.35 -4.54 18.34
CA MET A 691 -56.44 -5.41 17.87
C MET A 691 -57.47 -4.68 17.00
N LYS A 692 -57.73 -3.40 17.28
CA LYS A 692 -58.74 -2.62 16.55
C LYS A 692 -58.23 -2.31 15.14
N THR A 693 -56.99 -1.87 15.02
CA THR A 693 -56.36 -1.61 13.72
C THR A 693 -56.15 -2.89 12.91
N ASP A 694 -55.77 -4.01 13.53
CA ASP A 694 -55.71 -5.32 12.87
C ASP A 694 -57.06 -5.72 12.27
N ALA A 695 -58.13 -5.71 13.09
CA ALA A 695 -59.46 -6.08 12.64
C ALA A 695 -59.97 -5.18 11.49
N ALA A 696 -59.75 -3.86 11.59
CA ALA A 696 -60.11 -2.91 10.55
C ALA A 696 -59.34 -3.16 9.25
N LEU A 697 -58.02 -3.37 9.34
CA LEU A 697 -57.16 -3.66 8.20
C LEU A 697 -57.58 -4.95 7.51
N ARG A 698 -57.78 -6.06 8.25
CA ARG A 698 -58.21 -7.34 7.66
C ARG A 698 -59.55 -7.23 6.96
N LYS A 699 -60.51 -6.51 7.54
CA LYS A 699 -61.82 -6.25 6.92
C LYS A 699 -61.71 -5.41 5.64
N GLY A 700 -60.79 -4.44 5.61
CA GLY A 700 -60.47 -3.68 4.40
C GLY A 700 -59.81 -4.54 3.32
N LEU A 701 -58.86 -5.39 3.73
CA LEU A 701 -58.07 -6.25 2.86
C LEU A 701 -58.94 -7.29 2.15
N GLU A 702 -59.90 -7.91 2.84
CA GLU A 702 -60.79 -8.96 2.31
C GLU A 702 -61.52 -8.55 1.01
N LYS A 703 -61.89 -7.27 0.89
CA LYS A 703 -62.54 -6.74 -0.32
C LYS A 703 -61.58 -6.62 -1.51
N TYR A 704 -60.30 -6.40 -1.23
CA TYR A 704 -59.28 -6.09 -2.23
C TYR A 704 -58.61 -7.35 -2.80
N VAL A 705 -58.47 -8.39 -1.97
CA VAL A 705 -57.73 -9.62 -2.31
C VAL A 705 -58.61 -10.76 -2.85
N ARG A 706 -59.87 -10.48 -3.24
CA ARG A 706 -60.86 -11.50 -3.63
C ARG A 706 -60.45 -12.40 -4.81
N ASN A 707 -59.53 -11.94 -5.66
CA ASN A 707 -59.05 -12.67 -6.82
C ASN A 707 -57.59 -13.14 -6.65
N SER A 708 -57.08 -13.14 -5.42
CA SER A 708 -55.71 -13.51 -5.09
C SER A 708 -55.71 -14.63 -4.05
N ALA A 709 -54.71 -15.50 -4.07
CA ALA A 709 -54.49 -16.42 -2.95
C ALA A 709 -53.89 -15.65 -1.78
N VAL A 710 -54.44 -15.83 -0.58
CA VAL A 710 -53.97 -15.14 0.63
C VAL A 710 -53.41 -16.16 1.60
N ILE A 711 -52.12 -16.07 1.91
CA ILE A 711 -51.43 -16.93 2.86
C ILE A 711 -51.06 -16.10 4.08
N ILE A 712 -51.60 -16.46 5.24
CA ILE A 712 -51.35 -15.75 6.50
C ILE A 712 -50.69 -16.69 7.49
N VAL A 713 -49.45 -16.38 7.86
CA VAL A 713 -48.84 -16.96 9.06
C VAL A 713 -49.27 -16.11 10.24
N ALA A 714 -49.83 -16.72 11.27
CA ALA A 714 -50.19 -15.99 12.49
C ALA A 714 -49.83 -16.78 13.73
N GLN A 715 -49.51 -16.06 14.79
CA GLN A 715 -49.43 -16.62 16.15
C GLN A 715 -50.76 -16.52 16.90
N ARG A 716 -51.62 -15.56 16.53
CA ARG A 716 -52.90 -15.30 17.20
C ARG A 716 -54.06 -16.02 16.51
N ILE A 717 -54.89 -16.75 17.27
CA ILE A 717 -56.08 -17.42 16.73
C ILE A 717 -57.09 -16.43 16.14
N SER A 718 -57.27 -15.27 16.79
CA SER A 718 -58.18 -14.22 16.31
C SER A 718 -57.85 -13.71 14.90
N THR A 719 -56.60 -13.85 14.47
CA THR A 719 -56.17 -13.49 13.11
C THR A 719 -56.66 -14.48 12.05
N ILE A 720 -56.80 -15.76 12.41
CA ILE A 720 -56.97 -16.87 11.47
C ILE A 720 -58.32 -17.60 11.59
N MET A 721 -59.14 -17.28 12.60
CA MET A 721 -60.40 -17.98 12.85
C MET A 721 -61.39 -17.96 11.66
N ASN A 722 -61.29 -16.95 10.80
CA ASN A 722 -62.13 -16.77 9.61
C ASN A 722 -61.46 -17.26 8.32
N ALA A 723 -60.31 -17.92 8.39
CA ALA A 723 -59.65 -18.46 7.21
C ALA A 723 -60.42 -19.64 6.62
N ASP A 724 -60.49 -19.73 5.28
CA ASP A 724 -61.13 -20.83 4.56
C ASP A 724 -60.44 -22.18 4.82
N GLN A 725 -59.14 -22.13 5.10
CA GLN A 725 -58.32 -23.29 5.43
C GLN A 725 -57.25 -22.89 6.44
N ILE A 726 -57.07 -23.69 7.48
CA ILE A 726 -56.03 -23.54 8.49
C ILE A 726 -55.12 -24.77 8.45
N ILE A 727 -53.82 -24.54 8.35
CA ILE A 727 -52.76 -25.55 8.43
C ILE A 727 -52.09 -25.42 9.79
N VAL A 728 -52.15 -26.49 10.58
CA VAL A 728 -51.52 -26.58 11.91
C VAL A 728 -50.19 -27.29 11.76
N LEU A 729 -49.10 -26.56 12.01
CA LEU A 729 -47.73 -27.04 11.95
C LEU A 729 -47.19 -27.32 13.34
N ASP A 730 -46.63 -28.51 13.51
CA ASP A 730 -45.91 -28.93 14.71
C ASP A 730 -44.66 -29.72 14.31
N ASP A 731 -43.50 -29.38 14.89
CA ASP A 731 -42.18 -29.92 14.53
C ASP A 731 -41.95 -30.10 13.02
N GLY A 732 -42.30 -29.07 12.24
CA GLY A 732 -42.09 -29.05 10.79
C GLY A 732 -43.00 -29.99 10.00
N ARG A 733 -44.09 -30.51 10.59
CA ARG A 733 -45.06 -31.39 9.92
C ARG A 733 -46.47 -30.83 10.05
N ILE A 734 -47.35 -31.15 9.09
CA ILE A 734 -48.79 -30.84 9.21
C ILE A 734 -49.42 -31.85 10.18
N VAL A 735 -49.92 -31.38 11.32
CA VAL A 735 -50.66 -32.17 12.31
C VAL A 735 -52.18 -31.94 12.25
N GLY A 736 -52.62 -30.92 11.51
CA GLY A 736 -54.03 -30.62 11.31
C GLY A 736 -54.25 -29.76 10.06
N LYS A 737 -55.35 -30.03 9.36
CA LYS A 737 -55.79 -29.27 8.17
C LYS A 737 -57.31 -29.21 8.15
N GLY A 738 -57.89 -28.02 8.13
CA GLY A 738 -59.34 -27.83 8.09
C GLY A 738 -59.77 -26.41 8.43
N THR A 739 -61.05 -26.20 8.67
CA THR A 739 -61.58 -24.92 9.19
C THR A 739 -61.41 -24.80 10.70
N HIS A 740 -61.59 -23.60 11.26
CA HIS A 740 -61.56 -23.39 12.71
C HIS A 740 -62.48 -24.36 13.46
N ARG A 741 -63.72 -24.54 13.01
CA ARG A 741 -64.71 -25.44 13.64
C ARG A 741 -64.31 -26.91 13.55
N GLU A 742 -63.70 -27.32 12.45
CA GLU A 742 -63.21 -28.70 12.28
C GLU A 742 -62.03 -28.97 13.20
N LEU A 743 -61.03 -28.08 13.21
CA LEU A 743 -59.81 -28.25 14.01
C LEU A 743 -60.06 -28.16 15.51
N MET A 744 -61.01 -27.33 15.96
CA MET A 744 -61.46 -27.31 17.36
C MET A 744 -62.03 -28.65 17.83
N LYS A 745 -62.45 -29.52 16.90
CA LYS A 745 -62.91 -30.89 17.21
C LYS A 745 -61.80 -31.92 17.00
N SER A 746 -61.06 -31.81 15.90
CA SER A 746 -60.18 -32.88 15.39
C SER A 746 -58.68 -32.74 15.70
N CYS A 747 -58.19 -31.56 16.12
CA CYS A 747 -56.75 -31.31 16.28
C CYS A 747 -56.41 -30.81 17.69
N ASP A 748 -55.76 -31.65 18.50
CA ASP A 748 -55.44 -31.30 19.89
C ASP A 748 -54.43 -30.16 20.01
N THR A 749 -53.42 -30.11 19.12
CA THR A 749 -52.47 -28.98 19.06
C THR A 749 -53.20 -27.65 18.80
N TYR A 750 -54.19 -27.63 17.91
CA TYR A 750 -55.00 -26.44 17.65
C TYR A 750 -55.84 -26.04 18.87
N LYS A 751 -56.47 -27.02 19.55
CA LYS A 751 -57.23 -26.78 20.79
C LYS A 751 -56.36 -26.21 21.90
N GLN A 752 -55.13 -26.71 22.05
CA GLN A 752 -54.20 -26.18 23.06
C GLN A 752 -53.82 -24.73 22.77
N ILE A 753 -53.49 -24.41 21.51
CA ILE A 753 -53.20 -23.02 21.11
C ILE A 753 -54.43 -22.14 21.35
N ALA A 754 -55.63 -22.62 21.01
CA ALA A 754 -56.88 -21.91 21.23
C ALA A 754 -57.16 -21.66 22.71
N GLY A 755 -57.03 -22.70 23.54
CA GLY A 755 -57.22 -22.65 24.99
C GLY A 755 -56.29 -21.68 25.68
N SER A 756 -55.08 -21.47 25.14
CA SER A 756 -54.11 -20.51 25.67
C SER A 756 -54.38 -19.04 25.30
N GLN A 757 -55.24 -18.77 24.32
CA GLN A 757 -55.41 -17.42 23.74
C GLN A 757 -56.84 -16.88 23.75
N LEU A 758 -57.85 -17.75 23.69
CA LEU A 758 -59.26 -17.38 23.68
C LEU A 758 -59.81 -17.36 25.11
N SER A 759 -60.81 -16.51 25.36
CA SER A 759 -61.54 -16.54 26.64
C SER A 759 -62.39 -17.81 26.77
N GLU A 760 -62.80 -18.17 28.01
CA GLU A 760 -63.67 -19.34 28.22
C GLU A 760 -64.98 -19.26 27.44
N GLU A 761 -65.55 -18.05 27.28
CA GLU A 761 -66.76 -17.83 26.48
C GLU A 761 -66.51 -18.04 24.98
N GLU A 762 -65.41 -17.50 24.46
CA GLU A 762 -65.01 -17.69 23.06
C GLU A 762 -64.70 -19.16 22.74
N LEU A 763 -64.09 -19.88 23.68
CA LEU A 763 -63.84 -21.32 23.58
C LEU A 763 -65.14 -22.12 23.51
N LYS A 764 -66.10 -21.86 24.41
CA LYS A 764 -67.42 -22.51 24.38
C LYS A 764 -68.15 -22.25 23.06
N LYS A 765 -68.10 -21.02 22.56
CA LYS A 765 -68.70 -20.63 21.26
C LYS A 765 -68.01 -21.34 20.09
N SER A 766 -66.69 -21.50 20.16
CA SER A 766 -65.87 -22.18 19.15
C SER A 766 -66.08 -23.70 19.12
N MET A 767 -66.46 -24.31 20.26
CA MET A 767 -66.79 -25.74 20.36
C MET A 767 -68.24 -26.08 19.96
N GLY A 768 -69.05 -25.07 19.63
CA GLY A 768 -70.43 -25.25 19.16
C GLY A 768 -71.49 -25.27 20.27
N GLY A 769 -71.25 -24.61 21.41
CA GLY A 769 -72.32 -24.31 22.36
C GLY A 769 -73.35 -23.39 21.73
N GLU A 770 -74.60 -23.83 21.63
CA GLU A 770 -75.75 -22.98 21.31
C GLU A 770 -75.89 -21.90 22.38
N ASP A 771 -76.11 -20.66 21.96
CA ASP A 771 -76.44 -19.53 22.83
C ASP A 771 -77.75 -19.87 23.58
N ASN A 772 -77.66 -20.10 24.88
CA ASN A 772 -78.78 -19.97 25.81
C ASN A 772 -78.44 -18.81 26.75
N GLU A 773 -78.73 -17.59 26.31
CA GLU A 773 -79.51 -16.54 27.02
C GLU A 773 -79.46 -15.21 26.26
#